data_AF-A0A8D8TS98-F1
#
_entry.id   AF-A0A8D8TS98-F1
#
_cell.length_a   1.000
_cell.length_b   1.000
_cell.length_c   1.000
_cell.angle_alpha   90.00
_cell.angle_beta   90.00
_cell.angle_gamma   90.00
#
_symmetry.space_group_name_H-M   'P 1'
#
loop_
_entity.id
_entity.type
_entity.pdbx_description
1 polymer ?
#
loop_
_entity_poly.entity_id
_entity_poly.type
_entity_poly.pdbx_seq_one_letter_code
_entity_poly.pdbx_strand_id
1 'polypeptide(L)'
;MPSLAVEVGYILVIIQYLTAYMPDAFLSRGGDNDAVRVLLLIPSLLWKSEILLSQIKEKFPPVDSITHADLVRSHKAEQFVCRSKLSFHLFQLQAILRQYASSLNLCTPEVLLKAGQSYPEMAANDRTLDGFIEMLKTDQLDEKVPTENIEKCVTYFNSFYPVLFPDTKFSHVGHLLMDYVKILTTACDCLQTDSKIIQALIEQTTEEEGYMTLLTQHLTTVSEVMLQHLKQVRRRVASFSDIPDIGIADELLTSLAQSVLIANDLSKVMREVSKAGLSMLPLGDDKIDESKISEIAGKVCDSTFSPEALNQGVVSCIKNQVNELASNIANVAQNIQDIDPPLVAKPEEPKIPPIVVRAKQVKQEIEEIKNLKSKIEDRERDIKELKILIRSKQEEIGEISVRKDLAESKLANAIRDKDYQEQKLKGKIEDLQNLLKKKEKEYEDTMDHLQADIESLETEKGELKDKLKNMNKKVLFDNVVKTAAGKESGGPVHISINTSGKVQDSPLLVNEISWLRSELEREKREKQRLQTETLLQKFNKLAPITVVTKETTRDVDALRSKVEKLRMNYNEYLLKHPKVIPLNKTSDPEKLKQQLINNRVEQQLELDQLQDRFTRIQSEITAMKIQSVSGCQANSDFGVFPIPDMKKTLEKDQQSVVMGEVILPRVPGDTFTPDIVHLNLNFDSYNYLRKKLETLSYA
;
A
#
# COMPACT_ATOMS: atom_id res chain seq x y z
N MET A 1 -16.38 -2.79 -32.89
CA MET A 1 -16.63 -4.10 -32.24
C MET A 1 -15.42 -5.06 -32.27
N PRO A 2 -14.85 -5.46 -33.42
CA PRO A 2 -13.74 -6.43 -33.44
C PRO A 2 -12.43 -5.92 -32.81
N SER A 3 -12.09 -4.64 -32.97
CA SER A 3 -10.89 -4.05 -32.34
C SER A 3 -10.95 -4.10 -30.81
N LEU A 4 -12.12 -3.79 -30.23
CA LEU A 4 -12.33 -3.80 -28.79
C LEU A 4 -12.25 -5.23 -28.22
N ALA A 5 -12.77 -6.23 -28.95
CA ALA A 5 -12.67 -7.63 -28.56
C ALA A 5 -11.21 -8.13 -28.58
N VAL A 6 -10.41 -7.67 -29.54
CA VAL A 6 -8.97 -7.97 -29.60
C VAL A 6 -8.22 -7.30 -28.45
N GLU A 7 -8.51 -6.04 -28.14
CA GLU A 7 -7.92 -5.32 -27.00
C GLU A 7 -8.29 -5.95 -25.65
N VAL A 8 -9.55 -6.32 -25.45
CA VAL A 8 -10.00 -7.03 -24.24
C VAL A 8 -9.32 -8.39 -24.14
N GLY A 9 -9.22 -9.13 -25.24
CA GLY A 9 -8.47 -10.39 -25.29
C GLY A 9 -6.99 -10.20 -24.90
N TYR A 10 -6.35 -9.15 -25.41
CA TYR A 10 -4.97 -8.80 -25.08
C TYR A 10 -4.81 -8.43 -23.59
N ILE A 11 -5.73 -7.64 -23.03
CA ILE A 11 -5.74 -7.28 -21.61
C ILE A 11 -5.92 -8.53 -20.73
N LEU A 12 -6.82 -9.45 -21.10
CA LEU A 12 -7.03 -10.71 -20.36
C LEU A 12 -5.76 -11.57 -20.34
N VAL A 13 -5.05 -11.67 -21.46
CA VAL A 13 -3.77 -12.38 -21.54
C VAL A 13 -2.69 -11.68 -20.70
N ILE A 14 -2.61 -10.36 -20.73
CA ILE A 14 -1.70 -9.60 -19.85
C ILE A 14 -2.01 -9.89 -18.38
N ILE A 15 -3.29 -9.85 -17.97
CA ILE A 15 -3.70 -10.13 -16.60
C ILE A 15 -3.31 -11.56 -16.22
N GLN A 16 -3.52 -12.53 -17.10
CA GLN A 16 -3.11 -13.91 -16.87
C GLN A 16 -1.60 -14.04 -16.65
N TYR A 17 -0.79 -13.38 -17.48
CA TYR A 17 0.67 -13.38 -17.31
C TYR A 17 1.11 -12.66 -16.05
N LEU A 18 0.54 -11.49 -15.73
CA LEU A 18 0.85 -10.76 -14.49
C LEU A 18 0.48 -11.58 -13.25
N THR A 19 -0.65 -12.28 -13.30
CA THR A 19 -1.13 -13.16 -12.21
C THR A 19 -0.17 -14.32 -11.99
N ALA A 20 0.48 -14.84 -13.04
CA ALA A 20 1.48 -15.91 -12.94
C ALA A 20 2.79 -15.48 -12.26
N TYR A 21 3.11 -14.18 -12.23
CA TYR A 21 4.26 -13.64 -11.49
C TYR A 21 3.95 -13.38 -10.01
N MET A 22 2.68 -13.44 -9.60
CA MET A 22 2.28 -13.18 -8.21
C MET A 22 2.52 -14.42 -7.33
N PRO A 23 2.87 -14.24 -6.03
CA PRO A 23 3.03 -15.36 -5.10
C PRO A 23 1.72 -16.14 -4.87
N ASP A 24 1.80 -17.42 -4.52
CA ASP A 24 0.63 -18.24 -4.19
C ASP A 24 -0.23 -17.66 -3.05
N ALA A 25 0.40 -16.93 -2.12
CA ALA A 25 -0.31 -16.21 -1.07
C ALA A 25 -1.31 -15.17 -1.61
N PHE A 26 -0.98 -14.50 -2.72
CA PHE A 26 -1.86 -13.56 -3.42
C PHE A 26 -3.10 -14.27 -4.01
N LEU A 27 -2.91 -15.50 -4.50
CA LEU A 27 -3.94 -16.33 -5.15
C LEU A 27 -4.76 -17.18 -4.19
N SER A 28 -4.37 -17.23 -2.92
CA SER A 28 -5.09 -17.98 -1.90
C SER A 28 -6.53 -17.48 -1.75
N ARG A 29 -7.45 -18.37 -1.35
CA ARG A 29 -8.87 -18.02 -1.16
C ARG A 29 -8.99 -16.95 -0.07
N GLY A 30 -9.63 -15.84 -0.41
CA GLY A 30 -9.72 -14.65 0.43
C GLY A 30 -8.43 -13.85 0.54
N GLY A 31 -7.46 -14.13 -0.33
CA GLY A 31 -6.23 -13.35 -0.48
C GLY A 31 -6.44 -12.04 -1.24
N ASP A 32 -5.34 -11.37 -1.55
CA ASP A 32 -5.34 -10.07 -2.22
C ASP A 32 -5.99 -10.11 -3.63
N ASN A 33 -5.95 -11.24 -4.34
CA ASN A 33 -6.64 -11.43 -5.63
C ASN A 33 -8.17 -11.29 -5.49
N ASP A 34 -8.76 -11.94 -4.49
CA ASP A 34 -10.21 -11.89 -4.28
C ASP A 34 -10.66 -10.48 -3.86
N ALA A 35 -9.82 -9.77 -3.08
CA ALA A 35 -10.06 -8.36 -2.76
C ALA A 35 -10.06 -7.46 -4.01
N VAL A 36 -9.13 -7.66 -4.95
CA VAL A 36 -9.12 -6.96 -6.25
C VAL A 36 -10.38 -7.29 -7.05
N ARG A 37 -10.81 -8.56 -7.04
CA ARG A 37 -12.03 -8.97 -7.75
C ARG A 37 -13.28 -8.32 -7.17
N VAL A 38 -13.40 -8.20 -5.84
CA VAL A 38 -14.50 -7.47 -5.20
C VAL A 38 -14.50 -5.99 -5.59
N LEU A 39 -13.33 -5.34 -5.61
CA LEU A 39 -13.21 -3.94 -6.03
C LEU A 39 -13.69 -3.70 -7.47
N LEU A 40 -13.53 -4.68 -8.36
CA LEU A 40 -14.00 -4.61 -9.74
C LEU A 40 -15.46 -5.07 -9.89
N LEU A 41 -15.91 -5.98 -9.02
CA LEU A 41 -17.26 -6.54 -9.05
C LEU A 41 -18.31 -5.46 -8.74
N ILE A 42 -18.08 -4.62 -7.72
CA ILE A 42 -19.06 -3.61 -7.30
C ILE A 42 -19.35 -2.58 -8.42
N PRO A 43 -18.35 -1.97 -9.09
CA PRO A 43 -18.59 -1.13 -10.27
C PRO A 43 -19.26 -1.88 -11.43
N SER A 44 -18.90 -3.15 -11.65
CA SER A 44 -19.53 -3.99 -12.67
C SER A 44 -21.03 -4.17 -12.42
N LEU A 45 -21.41 -4.53 -11.20
CA LEU A 45 -22.81 -4.66 -10.77
C LEU A 45 -23.58 -3.34 -10.92
N LEU A 46 -22.95 -2.21 -10.56
CA LEU A 46 -23.52 -0.88 -10.77
C LEU A 46 -23.79 -0.59 -12.25
N TRP A 47 -22.83 -0.89 -13.12
CA TRP A 47 -23.00 -0.67 -14.56
C TRP A 47 -24.06 -1.60 -15.16
N LYS A 48 -24.07 -2.88 -14.78
CA LYS A 48 -25.10 -3.84 -15.18
C LYS A 48 -26.49 -3.39 -14.77
N SER A 49 -26.67 -2.95 -13.52
CA SER A 49 -27.96 -2.41 -13.05
C SER A 49 -28.39 -1.14 -13.78
N GLU A 50 -27.46 -0.25 -14.13
CA GLU A 50 -27.75 0.96 -14.92
C GLU A 50 -28.22 0.61 -16.34
N ILE A 51 -27.58 -0.37 -16.98
CA ILE A 51 -28.01 -0.88 -18.30
C ILE A 51 -29.42 -1.43 -18.21
N LEU A 52 -29.67 -2.33 -17.25
CA LEU A 52 -31.00 -2.91 -17.05
C LEU A 52 -32.04 -1.80 -16.88
N LEU A 53 -31.76 -0.80 -16.05
CA LEU A 53 -32.64 0.33 -15.82
C LEU A 53 -32.92 1.12 -17.10
N SER A 54 -31.89 1.43 -17.90
CA SER A 54 -32.04 2.17 -19.15
C SER A 54 -32.89 1.39 -20.16
N GLN A 55 -32.61 0.10 -20.33
CA GLN A 55 -33.29 -0.77 -21.28
C GLN A 55 -34.74 -1.04 -20.87
N ILE A 56 -35.02 -1.20 -19.58
CA ILE A 56 -36.38 -1.38 -19.06
C ILE A 56 -37.23 -0.12 -19.25
N LYS A 57 -36.63 1.07 -19.10
CA LYS A 57 -37.33 2.35 -19.36
C LYS A 57 -37.66 2.56 -20.83
N GLU A 58 -36.82 2.06 -21.73
CA GLU A 58 -37.02 2.10 -23.19
C GLU A 58 -38.06 1.06 -23.63
N LYS A 59 -37.97 -0.17 -23.12
CA LYS A 59 -38.88 -1.28 -23.46
C LYS A 59 -40.33 -1.04 -23.00
N PHE A 60 -40.51 -0.45 -21.82
CA PHE A 60 -41.84 -0.21 -21.24
C PHE A 60 -42.08 1.29 -21.02
N PRO A 61 -42.77 2.00 -21.93
CA PRO A 61 -43.00 3.45 -21.81
C PRO A 61 -44.00 3.81 -20.68
N PRO A 62 -44.00 5.07 -20.20
CA PRO A 62 -44.99 5.55 -19.23
C PRO A 62 -46.40 5.58 -19.81
N VAL A 63 -47.41 5.37 -18.96
CA VAL A 63 -48.83 5.36 -19.33
C VAL A 63 -49.53 6.58 -18.72
N ASP A 64 -50.09 7.45 -19.56
CA ASP A 64 -50.67 8.74 -19.13
C ASP A 64 -52.08 8.60 -18.50
N SER A 65 -52.87 7.60 -18.92
CA SER A 65 -54.19 7.31 -18.37
C SER A 65 -54.45 5.81 -18.32
N ILE A 66 -54.88 5.30 -17.16
CA ILE A 66 -55.24 3.90 -16.96
C ILE A 66 -56.76 3.84 -16.88
N THR A 67 -57.40 3.37 -17.95
CA THR A 67 -58.86 3.13 -17.96
C THR A 67 -59.17 1.63 -17.91
N HIS A 68 -60.37 1.27 -17.45
CA HIS A 68 -60.82 -0.13 -17.39
C HIS A 68 -60.73 -0.83 -18.77
N ALA A 69 -61.07 -0.12 -19.85
CA ALA A 69 -60.97 -0.64 -21.21
C ALA A 69 -59.51 -0.91 -21.63
N ASP A 70 -58.55 -0.11 -21.16
CA ASP A 70 -57.12 -0.32 -21.42
C ASP A 70 -56.57 -1.51 -20.64
N LEU A 71 -57.10 -1.79 -19.44
CA LEU A 71 -56.71 -2.96 -18.63
C LEU A 71 -57.19 -4.29 -19.24
N VAL A 72 -58.39 -4.31 -19.82
CA VAL A 72 -58.95 -5.50 -20.47
C VAL A 72 -58.30 -5.76 -21.84
N ARG A 73 -57.95 -4.70 -22.59
CA ARG A 73 -57.51 -4.80 -23.99
C ARG A 73 -56.00 -4.69 -24.20
N SER A 74 -55.23 -4.21 -23.22
CA SER A 74 -53.83 -3.85 -23.40
C SER A 74 -52.96 -4.17 -22.17
N HIS A 75 -51.86 -4.88 -22.39
CA HIS A 75 -50.87 -5.18 -21.34
C HIS A 75 -50.00 -3.98 -20.91
N LYS A 76 -50.19 -2.78 -21.50
CA LYS A 76 -49.36 -1.60 -21.23
C LYS A 76 -49.34 -1.17 -19.76
N ALA A 77 -50.47 -1.31 -19.04
CA ALA A 77 -50.52 -0.99 -17.63
C ALA A 77 -49.70 -1.98 -16.78
N GLU A 78 -49.81 -3.29 -17.07
CA GLU A 78 -49.02 -4.33 -16.40
C GLU A 78 -47.51 -4.18 -16.69
N GLN A 79 -47.17 -3.79 -17.92
CA GLN A 79 -45.82 -3.45 -18.37
C GLN A 79 -45.22 -2.30 -17.58
N PHE A 80 -45.99 -1.22 -17.44
CA PHE A 80 -45.52 -0.04 -16.72
C PHE A 80 -45.32 -0.35 -15.23
N VAL A 81 -46.21 -1.13 -14.60
CA VAL A 81 -46.01 -1.56 -13.21
C VAL A 81 -44.79 -2.48 -13.08
N CYS A 82 -44.60 -3.41 -14.02
CA CYS A 82 -43.41 -4.27 -14.04
C CYS A 82 -42.13 -3.42 -14.11
N ARG A 83 -42.09 -2.41 -15.00
CA ARG A 83 -40.99 -1.44 -15.07
C ARG A 83 -40.77 -0.72 -13.75
N SER A 84 -41.81 -0.17 -13.14
CA SER A 84 -41.68 0.65 -11.94
C SER A 84 -41.16 -0.18 -10.76
N LYS A 85 -41.65 -1.42 -10.60
CA LYS A 85 -41.17 -2.37 -9.59
C LYS A 85 -39.72 -2.80 -9.82
N LEU A 86 -39.37 -3.15 -11.05
CA LEU A 86 -38.01 -3.58 -11.37
C LEU A 86 -37.03 -2.41 -11.22
N SER A 87 -37.44 -1.19 -11.59
CA SER A 87 -36.68 0.04 -11.34
C SER A 87 -36.49 0.31 -9.85
N PHE A 88 -37.51 0.09 -9.03
CA PHE A 88 -37.43 0.25 -7.57
C PHE A 88 -36.37 -0.67 -6.96
N HIS A 89 -36.41 -1.97 -7.27
CA HIS A 89 -35.40 -2.92 -6.76
C HIS A 89 -33.99 -2.65 -7.32
N LEU A 90 -33.86 -2.24 -8.58
CA LEU A 90 -32.57 -1.85 -9.15
C LEU A 90 -32.01 -0.60 -8.49
N PHE A 91 -32.83 0.41 -8.18
CA PHE A 91 -32.36 1.59 -7.44
C PHE A 91 -31.96 1.26 -6.00
N GLN A 92 -32.68 0.36 -5.32
CA GLN A 92 -32.27 -0.15 -4.01
C GLN A 92 -30.90 -0.85 -4.08
N LEU A 93 -30.70 -1.69 -5.11
CA LEU A 93 -29.42 -2.35 -5.35
C LEU A 93 -28.30 -1.35 -5.64
N GLN A 94 -28.55 -0.34 -6.47
CA GLN A 94 -27.58 0.72 -6.77
C GLN A 94 -27.20 1.53 -5.53
N ALA A 95 -28.16 1.86 -4.68
CA ALA A 95 -27.92 2.62 -3.46
C ALA A 95 -26.96 1.87 -2.52
N ILE A 96 -27.20 0.57 -2.29
CA ILE A 96 -26.31 -0.21 -1.43
C ILE A 96 -24.95 -0.45 -2.10
N LEU A 97 -24.89 -0.74 -3.40
CA LEU A 97 -23.63 -0.95 -4.12
C LEU A 97 -22.76 0.32 -4.18
N ARG A 98 -23.36 1.52 -4.27
CA ARG A 98 -22.60 2.78 -4.19
C ARG A 98 -22.02 3.01 -2.79
N GLN A 99 -22.74 2.59 -1.74
CA GLN A 99 -22.17 2.56 -0.38
C GLN A 99 -20.99 1.60 -0.29
N TYR A 100 -21.07 0.39 -0.85
CA TYR A 100 -19.92 -0.51 -0.96
C TYR A 100 -18.76 0.13 -1.74
N ALA A 101 -19.02 0.80 -2.86
CA ALA A 101 -17.98 1.44 -3.66
C ALA A 101 -17.27 2.57 -2.90
N SER A 102 -18.01 3.39 -2.15
CA SER A 102 -17.44 4.42 -1.27
C SER A 102 -16.63 3.79 -0.14
N SER A 103 -17.23 2.81 0.55
CA SER A 103 -16.64 2.18 1.72
C SER A 103 -15.39 1.37 1.41
N LEU A 104 -15.36 0.63 0.30
CA LEU A 104 -14.17 -0.11 -0.13
C LEU A 104 -12.98 0.80 -0.49
N ASN A 105 -13.25 2.04 -0.93
CA ASN A 105 -12.21 3.02 -1.24
C ASN A 105 -11.73 3.82 -0.02
N LEU A 106 -12.38 3.69 1.14
CA LEU A 106 -12.05 4.43 2.36
C LEU A 106 -11.71 3.53 3.57
N CYS A 107 -12.01 2.23 3.50
CA CYS A 107 -11.80 1.28 4.58
C CYS A 107 -10.31 0.98 4.86
N THR A 108 -10.02 0.20 5.90
CA THR A 108 -8.66 -0.30 6.15
C THR A 108 -8.34 -1.50 5.24
N PRO A 109 -7.05 -1.77 4.95
CA PRO A 109 -6.63 -2.97 4.20
C PRO A 109 -7.20 -4.28 4.75
N GLU A 110 -7.35 -4.40 6.06
CA GLU A 110 -7.89 -5.60 6.71
C GLU A 110 -9.37 -5.82 6.40
N VAL A 111 -10.17 -4.76 6.41
CA VAL A 111 -11.60 -4.82 6.04
C VAL A 111 -11.74 -5.15 4.55
N LEU A 112 -10.87 -4.60 3.70
CA LEU A 112 -10.83 -4.93 2.27
C LEU A 112 -10.55 -6.43 2.04
N LEU A 113 -9.63 -7.03 2.80
CA LEU A 113 -9.35 -8.47 2.71
C LEU A 113 -10.53 -9.32 3.22
N LYS A 114 -11.22 -8.90 4.28
CA LYS A 114 -12.47 -9.54 4.73
C LYS A 114 -13.55 -9.48 3.65
N ALA A 115 -13.65 -8.37 2.92
CA ALA A 115 -14.55 -8.26 1.78
C ALA A 115 -14.15 -9.26 0.68
N GLY A 116 -12.85 -9.38 0.40
CA GLY A 116 -12.29 -10.39 -0.51
C GLY A 116 -12.69 -11.83 -0.16
N GLN A 117 -12.70 -12.20 1.12
CA GLN A 117 -13.12 -13.54 1.55
C GLN A 117 -14.56 -13.90 1.15
N SER A 118 -15.44 -12.90 1.07
CA SER A 118 -16.84 -13.05 0.64
C SER A 118 -17.06 -13.00 -0.87
N TYR A 119 -16.01 -12.86 -1.68
CA TYR A 119 -16.09 -12.78 -3.14
C TYR A 119 -16.95 -13.87 -3.80
N PRO A 120 -16.85 -15.18 -3.45
CA PRO A 120 -17.62 -16.22 -4.13
C PRO A 120 -19.13 -16.04 -3.99
N GLU A 121 -19.59 -15.53 -2.85
CA GLU A 121 -21.00 -15.26 -2.58
C GLU A 121 -21.47 -14.00 -3.32
N MET A 122 -20.66 -12.93 -3.31
CA MET A 122 -20.95 -11.72 -4.08
C MET A 122 -20.99 -12.00 -5.59
N ALA A 123 -20.10 -12.86 -6.10
CA ALA A 123 -20.08 -13.27 -7.50
C ALA A 123 -21.30 -14.09 -7.92
N ALA A 124 -21.95 -14.80 -6.99
CA ALA A 124 -23.21 -15.48 -7.27
C ALA A 124 -24.35 -14.47 -7.57
N ASN A 125 -24.37 -13.34 -6.85
CA ASN A 125 -25.34 -12.26 -7.08
C ASN A 125 -25.11 -11.55 -8.44
N ASP A 126 -23.86 -11.50 -8.93
CA ASP A 126 -23.54 -10.97 -10.26
C ASP A 126 -24.13 -11.83 -11.38
N ARG A 127 -24.10 -13.16 -11.23
CA ARG A 127 -24.74 -14.09 -12.18
C ARG A 127 -26.25 -13.90 -12.25
N THR A 128 -26.89 -13.53 -11.14
CA THR A 128 -28.32 -13.22 -11.12
C THR A 128 -28.64 -12.04 -12.05
N LEU A 129 -27.85 -10.96 -12.00
CA LEU A 129 -28.01 -9.81 -12.90
C LEU A 129 -27.68 -10.17 -14.35
N ASP A 130 -26.66 -11.01 -14.59
CA ASP A 130 -26.37 -11.52 -15.94
C ASP A 130 -27.55 -12.29 -16.53
N GLY A 131 -28.27 -13.07 -15.71
CA GLY A 131 -29.51 -13.73 -16.12
C GLY A 131 -30.56 -12.73 -16.61
N PHE A 132 -30.78 -11.63 -15.89
CA PHE A 132 -31.72 -10.57 -16.35
C PHE A 132 -31.25 -9.87 -17.63
N ILE A 133 -29.94 -9.66 -17.79
CA ILE A 133 -29.38 -9.08 -19.02
C ILE A 133 -29.57 -10.05 -20.20
N GLU A 134 -29.36 -11.35 -19.99
CA GLU A 134 -29.57 -12.38 -21.01
C GLU A 134 -31.05 -12.47 -21.42
N MET A 135 -31.97 -12.38 -20.44
CA MET A 135 -33.41 -12.29 -20.72
C MET A 135 -33.77 -11.03 -21.51
N LEU A 136 -33.11 -9.90 -21.28
CA LEU A 136 -33.27 -8.70 -22.12
C LEU A 136 -32.75 -8.91 -23.53
N LYS A 137 -31.57 -9.53 -23.70
CA LYS A 137 -30.98 -9.82 -25.02
C LYS A 137 -31.81 -10.79 -25.86
N THR A 138 -32.44 -11.75 -25.20
CA THR A 138 -33.32 -12.76 -25.84
C THR A 138 -34.77 -12.31 -25.96
N ASP A 139 -35.07 -11.07 -25.54
CA ASP A 139 -36.40 -10.46 -25.50
C ASP A 139 -37.44 -11.20 -24.62
N GLN A 140 -36.96 -12.01 -23.67
CA GLN A 140 -37.78 -12.80 -22.74
C GLN A 140 -38.11 -12.06 -21.43
N LEU A 141 -37.62 -10.84 -21.25
CA LEU A 141 -38.00 -10.01 -20.10
C LEU A 141 -39.43 -9.47 -20.30
N ASP A 142 -40.42 -10.15 -19.72
CA ASP A 142 -41.85 -9.80 -19.73
C ASP A 142 -42.39 -9.53 -18.31
N GLU A 143 -43.69 -9.28 -18.19
CA GLU A 143 -44.37 -8.97 -16.91
C GLU A 143 -44.50 -10.18 -15.97
N LYS A 144 -44.19 -11.39 -16.48
CA LYS A 144 -44.31 -12.66 -15.75
C LYS A 144 -43.00 -13.09 -15.10
N VAL A 145 -41.89 -12.43 -15.41
CA VAL A 145 -40.58 -12.73 -14.82
C VAL A 145 -40.60 -12.45 -13.31
N PRO A 146 -40.20 -13.42 -12.47
CA PRO A 146 -40.17 -13.23 -11.03
C PRO A 146 -39.09 -12.21 -10.63
N THR A 147 -39.48 -11.15 -9.93
CA THR A 147 -38.57 -10.13 -9.39
C THR A 147 -37.85 -10.55 -8.11
N GLU A 148 -38.24 -11.69 -7.52
CA GLU A 148 -37.73 -12.20 -6.23
C GLU A 148 -36.21 -12.39 -6.21
N ASN A 149 -35.61 -12.73 -7.34
CA ASN A 149 -34.17 -12.95 -7.42
C ASN A 149 -33.38 -11.64 -7.21
N ILE A 150 -33.88 -10.51 -7.71
CA ILE A 150 -33.26 -9.18 -7.48
C ILE A 150 -33.49 -8.76 -6.02
N GLU A 151 -34.69 -9.00 -5.49
CA GLU A 151 -35.02 -8.70 -4.09
C GLU A 151 -34.08 -9.44 -3.13
N LYS A 152 -33.85 -10.74 -3.35
CA LYS A 152 -32.86 -11.53 -2.58
C LYS A 152 -31.45 -10.95 -2.68
N CYS A 153 -31.03 -10.47 -3.85
CA CYS A 153 -29.74 -9.80 -4.02
C CYS A 153 -29.66 -8.53 -3.17
N VAL A 154 -30.72 -7.70 -3.18
CA VAL A 154 -30.81 -6.47 -2.37
C VAL A 154 -30.75 -6.81 -0.88
N THR A 155 -31.50 -7.81 -0.42
CA THR A 155 -31.49 -8.24 0.99
C THR A 155 -30.11 -8.76 1.41
N TYR A 156 -29.43 -9.52 0.56
CA TYR A 156 -28.06 -10.00 0.82
C TYR A 156 -27.10 -8.82 1.06
N PHE A 157 -27.04 -7.87 0.12
CA PHE A 157 -26.11 -6.74 0.26
C PHE A 157 -26.46 -5.84 1.46
N ASN A 158 -27.75 -5.60 1.73
CA ASN A 158 -28.19 -4.80 2.88
C ASN A 158 -27.88 -5.47 4.23
N SER A 159 -28.07 -6.78 4.35
CA SER A 159 -27.77 -7.51 5.59
C SER A 159 -26.27 -7.67 5.83
N PHE A 160 -25.48 -7.83 4.77
CA PHE A 160 -24.04 -8.02 4.88
C PHE A 160 -23.25 -6.71 5.06
N TYR A 161 -23.79 -5.58 4.58
CA TYR A 161 -23.13 -4.27 4.66
C TYR A 161 -22.72 -3.87 6.09
N PRO A 162 -23.61 -3.88 7.11
CA PRO A 162 -23.24 -3.50 8.47
C PRO A 162 -22.25 -4.49 9.13
N VAL A 163 -22.22 -5.75 8.68
CA VAL A 163 -21.27 -6.75 9.17
C VAL A 163 -19.85 -6.43 8.69
N LEU A 164 -19.73 -5.95 7.45
CA LEU A 164 -18.46 -5.63 6.82
C LEU A 164 -17.96 -4.22 7.18
N PHE A 165 -18.89 -3.26 7.28
CA PHE A 165 -18.64 -1.85 7.57
C PHE A 165 -19.47 -1.38 8.77
N PRO A 166 -19.04 -1.70 10.00
CA PRO A 166 -19.74 -1.26 11.21
C PRO A 166 -19.65 0.26 11.45
N ASP A 167 -18.61 0.92 10.92
CA ASP A 167 -18.49 2.38 10.95
C ASP A 167 -19.18 3.02 9.74
N THR A 168 -20.25 3.77 9.97
CA THR A 168 -21.07 4.45 8.94
C THR A 168 -20.36 5.63 8.25
N LYS A 169 -19.16 6.01 8.72
CA LYS A 169 -18.39 7.19 8.27
C LYS A 169 -17.80 7.06 6.87
N PHE A 170 -17.92 5.91 6.22
CA PHE A 170 -17.31 5.65 4.92
C PHE A 170 -18.24 5.92 3.73
N SER A 171 -19.49 6.34 3.97
CA SER A 171 -20.46 6.62 2.90
C SER A 171 -20.47 8.09 2.50
N HIS A 172 -20.53 8.36 1.19
CA HIS A 172 -20.78 9.71 0.67
C HIS A 172 -22.26 10.06 0.87
N VAL A 173 -22.55 10.86 1.89
CA VAL A 173 -23.91 11.17 2.35
C VAL A 173 -24.75 11.82 1.24
N GLY A 174 -24.15 12.72 0.44
CA GLY A 174 -24.85 13.35 -0.70
C GLY A 174 -25.34 12.38 -1.77
N HIS A 175 -24.51 11.41 -2.17
CA HIS A 175 -24.90 10.37 -3.12
C HIS A 175 -25.95 9.43 -2.53
N LEU A 176 -25.78 9.02 -1.27
CA LEU A 176 -26.74 8.18 -0.56
C LEU A 176 -28.14 8.81 -0.54
N LEU A 177 -28.21 10.11 -0.22
CA LEU A 177 -29.47 10.85 -0.22
C LEU A 177 -30.09 10.95 -1.61
N MET A 178 -29.30 11.19 -2.66
CA MET A 178 -29.80 11.16 -4.04
C MET A 178 -30.36 9.80 -4.44
N ASP A 179 -29.75 8.71 -3.99
CA ASP A 179 -30.23 7.37 -4.28
C ASP A 179 -31.52 7.06 -3.53
N TYR A 180 -31.63 7.44 -2.26
CA TYR A 180 -32.90 7.35 -1.52
C TYR A 180 -34.03 8.15 -2.19
N VAL A 181 -33.73 9.35 -2.70
CA VAL A 181 -34.70 10.14 -3.46
C VAL A 181 -35.16 9.41 -4.72
N LYS A 182 -34.26 8.75 -5.46
CA LYS A 182 -34.63 7.95 -6.65
C LYS A 182 -35.53 6.78 -6.26
N ILE A 183 -35.16 6.03 -5.21
CA ILE A 183 -35.93 4.89 -4.70
C ILE A 183 -37.35 5.33 -4.34
N LEU A 184 -37.47 6.37 -3.52
CA LEU A 184 -38.76 6.88 -3.06
C LEU A 184 -39.60 7.49 -4.20
N THR A 185 -38.95 8.13 -5.19
CA THR A 185 -39.64 8.61 -6.40
C THR A 185 -40.29 7.44 -7.14
N THR A 186 -39.52 6.36 -7.39
CA THR A 186 -40.08 5.17 -8.05
C THR A 186 -41.12 4.45 -7.21
N ALA A 187 -41.02 4.49 -5.87
CA ALA A 187 -42.04 3.92 -4.99
C ALA A 187 -43.35 4.70 -5.10
N CYS A 188 -43.31 6.04 -5.12
CA CYS A 188 -44.49 6.87 -5.36
C CYS A 188 -45.13 6.57 -6.73
N ASP A 189 -44.31 6.40 -7.78
CA ASP A 189 -44.81 6.02 -9.10
C ASP A 189 -45.50 4.64 -9.08
N CYS A 190 -44.94 3.65 -8.37
CA CYS A 190 -45.57 2.34 -8.15
C CYS A 190 -46.92 2.49 -7.43
N LEU A 191 -46.95 3.20 -6.31
CA LEU A 191 -48.16 3.40 -5.49
C LEU A 191 -49.26 4.11 -6.28
N GLN A 192 -48.94 5.14 -7.06
CA GLN A 192 -49.92 5.82 -7.92
C GLN A 192 -50.47 4.90 -9.01
N THR A 193 -49.60 4.13 -9.64
CA THR A 193 -49.99 3.24 -10.74
C THR A 193 -50.90 2.13 -10.23
N ASP A 194 -50.51 1.44 -9.15
CA ASP A 194 -51.32 0.37 -8.54
C ASP A 194 -52.62 0.93 -7.96
N SER A 195 -52.63 2.14 -7.40
CA SER A 195 -53.87 2.81 -6.94
C SER A 195 -54.83 3.09 -8.10
N LYS A 196 -54.34 3.58 -9.24
CA LYS A 196 -55.14 3.82 -10.44
C LYS A 196 -55.67 2.52 -11.07
N ILE A 197 -54.89 1.44 -11.03
CA ILE A 197 -55.34 0.12 -11.47
C ILE A 197 -56.48 -0.37 -10.58
N ILE A 198 -56.32 -0.31 -9.25
CA ILE A 198 -57.36 -0.73 -8.31
C ILE A 198 -58.64 0.10 -8.50
N GLN A 199 -58.53 1.42 -8.70
CA GLN A 199 -59.68 2.28 -9.00
C GLN A 199 -60.39 1.90 -10.30
N ALA A 200 -59.64 1.55 -11.33
CA ALA A 200 -60.23 1.13 -12.60
C ALA A 200 -60.96 -0.22 -12.48
N LEU A 201 -60.54 -1.10 -11.57
CA LEU A 201 -61.13 -2.42 -11.33
C LEU A 201 -62.43 -2.40 -10.51
N ILE A 202 -62.65 -1.38 -9.66
CA ILE A 202 -63.81 -1.31 -8.76
C ILE A 202 -65.08 -0.86 -9.50
N GLU A 203 -66.19 -1.57 -9.27
CA GLU A 203 -67.52 -1.19 -9.74
C GLU A 203 -68.11 -0.04 -8.89
N GLN A 204 -68.39 1.10 -9.52
CA GLN A 204 -69.08 2.21 -8.86
C GLN A 204 -70.58 1.89 -8.76
N THR A 205 -70.96 1.20 -7.69
CA THR A 205 -72.31 0.63 -7.54
C THR A 205 -73.26 1.57 -6.74
N THR A 206 -72.72 2.59 -6.05
CA THR A 206 -73.48 3.48 -5.15
C THR A 206 -73.07 4.96 -5.28
N GLU A 207 -74.00 5.89 -4.98
CA GLU A 207 -73.74 7.34 -4.92
C GLU A 207 -72.72 7.73 -3.82
N GLU A 208 -72.47 6.85 -2.86
CA GLU A 208 -71.42 7.01 -1.83
C GLU A 208 -70.11 6.33 -2.29
N GLU A 209 -69.01 7.08 -2.24
CA GLU A 209 -67.66 6.55 -2.52
C GLU A 209 -67.28 5.49 -1.48
N GLY A 210 -67.00 4.27 -1.93
CA GLY A 210 -66.57 3.21 -1.03
C GLY A 210 -65.17 3.42 -0.44
N TYR A 211 -64.91 2.78 0.70
CA TYR A 211 -63.71 2.97 1.52
C TYR A 211 -62.39 2.69 0.79
N MET A 212 -62.34 1.71 -0.11
CA MET A 212 -61.14 1.40 -0.92
C MET A 212 -60.92 2.42 -2.04
N THR A 213 -62.01 2.94 -2.61
CA THR A 213 -61.93 4.03 -3.60
C THR A 213 -61.38 5.30 -2.94
N LEU A 214 -61.87 5.65 -1.75
CA LEU A 214 -61.36 6.79 -0.98
C LEU A 214 -59.89 6.59 -0.55
N LEU A 215 -59.51 5.36 -0.17
CA LEU A 215 -58.12 5.03 0.18
C LEU A 215 -57.17 5.23 -1.01
N THR A 216 -57.51 4.71 -2.18
CA THR A 216 -56.69 4.83 -3.40
C THR A 216 -56.60 6.27 -3.92
N GLN A 217 -57.66 7.08 -3.74
CA GLN A 217 -57.62 8.52 -4.00
C GLN A 217 -56.67 9.24 -3.03
N HIS A 218 -56.72 8.90 -1.73
CA HIS A 218 -55.80 9.42 -0.71
C HIS A 218 -54.35 9.06 -1.03
N LEU A 219 -54.07 7.80 -1.36
CA LEU A 219 -52.74 7.31 -1.80
C LEU A 219 -52.20 8.09 -3.00
N THR A 220 -53.04 8.34 -4.01
CA THR A 220 -52.64 9.09 -5.21
C THR A 220 -52.27 10.53 -4.84
N THR A 221 -53.13 11.19 -4.07
CA THR A 221 -52.95 12.59 -3.63
C THR A 221 -51.70 12.75 -2.76
N VAL A 222 -51.52 11.89 -1.75
CA VAL A 222 -50.35 11.94 -0.88
C VAL A 222 -49.07 11.62 -1.67
N SER A 223 -49.12 10.69 -2.64
CA SER A 223 -47.97 10.41 -3.50
C SER A 223 -47.56 11.59 -4.37
N GLU A 224 -48.50 12.40 -4.87
CA GLU A 224 -48.18 13.63 -5.60
C GLU A 224 -47.48 14.65 -4.71
N VAL A 225 -47.94 14.82 -3.48
CA VAL A 225 -47.31 15.69 -2.47
C VAL A 225 -45.89 15.21 -2.15
N MET A 226 -45.71 13.90 -1.91
CA MET A 226 -44.39 13.29 -1.68
C MET A 226 -43.45 13.54 -2.87
N LEU A 227 -43.91 13.37 -4.11
CA LEU A 227 -43.13 13.66 -5.31
C LEU A 227 -42.70 15.13 -5.41
N GLN A 228 -43.53 16.07 -4.96
CA GLN A 228 -43.15 17.50 -4.90
C GLN A 228 -42.01 17.73 -3.89
N HIS A 229 -42.11 17.17 -2.69
CA HIS A 229 -41.04 17.25 -1.68
C HIS A 229 -39.73 16.57 -2.14
N LEU A 230 -39.82 15.39 -2.76
CA LEU A 230 -38.65 14.69 -3.31
C LEU A 230 -37.96 15.48 -4.42
N LYS A 231 -38.72 16.19 -5.27
CA LYS A 231 -38.16 17.11 -6.28
C LYS A 231 -37.42 18.29 -5.63
N GLN A 232 -37.93 18.83 -4.53
CA GLN A 232 -37.25 19.90 -3.78
C GLN A 232 -35.93 19.39 -3.20
N VAL A 233 -35.94 18.23 -2.53
CA VAL A 233 -34.73 17.58 -2.00
C VAL A 233 -33.72 17.36 -3.11
N ARG A 234 -34.12 16.76 -4.24
CA ARG A 234 -33.25 16.49 -5.38
C ARG A 234 -32.54 17.74 -5.89
N ARG A 235 -33.27 18.86 -6.06
CA ARG A 235 -32.72 20.13 -6.55
C ARG A 235 -31.68 20.70 -5.59
N ARG A 236 -31.95 20.62 -4.29
CA ARG A 236 -31.05 21.14 -3.26
C ARG A 236 -29.79 20.27 -3.15
N VAL A 237 -29.93 18.95 -3.10
CA VAL A 237 -28.77 18.03 -3.02
C VAL A 237 -27.89 18.08 -4.26
N ALA A 238 -28.48 18.27 -5.46
CA ALA A 238 -27.71 18.46 -6.69
C ALA A 238 -26.78 19.70 -6.65
N SER A 239 -27.11 20.71 -5.82
CA SER A 239 -26.22 21.88 -5.62
C SER A 239 -25.01 21.58 -4.73
N PHE A 240 -24.97 20.40 -4.10
CA PHE A 240 -23.91 19.94 -3.19
C PHE A 240 -23.19 18.69 -3.72
N SER A 241 -23.24 18.39 -5.03
CA SER A 241 -22.75 17.09 -5.57
C SER A 241 -21.28 16.79 -5.26
N ASP A 242 -20.48 17.84 -5.07
CA ASP A 242 -19.02 17.72 -4.90
C ASP A 242 -18.62 17.63 -3.41
N ILE A 243 -19.59 17.66 -2.49
CA ILE A 243 -19.37 17.69 -1.04
C ILE A 243 -19.71 16.32 -0.44
N PRO A 244 -18.71 15.57 0.09
CA PRO A 244 -18.92 14.23 0.65
C PRO A 244 -19.88 14.21 1.84
N ASP A 245 -19.76 15.21 2.71
CA ASP A 245 -20.57 15.37 3.91
C ASP A 245 -21.32 16.71 3.87
N ILE A 246 -22.65 16.62 3.79
CA ILE A 246 -23.56 17.76 3.73
C ILE A 246 -23.93 18.25 5.15
N GLY A 247 -23.46 17.56 6.21
CA GLY A 247 -23.78 17.90 7.60
C GLY A 247 -25.20 17.49 8.00
N ILE A 248 -25.74 16.44 7.38
CA ILE A 248 -27.07 15.90 7.70
C ILE A 248 -26.96 15.06 8.97
N ALA A 249 -27.89 15.25 9.91
CA ALA A 249 -27.96 14.45 11.13
C ALA A 249 -28.23 12.96 10.81
N ASP A 250 -27.52 12.06 11.49
CA ASP A 250 -27.67 10.60 11.34
C ASP A 250 -29.12 10.12 11.59
N GLU A 251 -29.87 10.82 12.44
CA GLU A 251 -31.28 10.57 12.71
C GLU A 251 -32.15 10.73 11.45
N LEU A 252 -31.86 11.74 10.60
CA LEU A 252 -32.58 11.97 9.35
C LEU A 252 -32.26 10.91 8.31
N LEU A 253 -31.00 10.47 8.23
CA LEU A 253 -30.60 9.36 7.36
C LEU A 253 -31.26 8.04 7.79
N THR A 254 -31.39 7.81 9.10
CA THR A 254 -32.08 6.65 9.66
C THR A 254 -33.57 6.69 9.35
N SER A 255 -34.22 7.85 9.51
CA SER A 255 -35.62 8.08 9.14
C SER A 255 -35.87 7.83 7.65
N LEU A 256 -34.93 8.23 6.79
CA LEU A 256 -35.02 8.01 5.35
C LEU A 256 -34.84 6.53 4.97
N ALA A 257 -33.93 5.81 5.64
CA ALA A 257 -33.79 4.38 5.48
C ALA A 257 -35.05 3.62 5.92
N GLN A 258 -35.66 4.03 7.05
CA GLN A 258 -36.96 3.49 7.49
C GLN A 258 -38.07 3.79 6.47
N SER A 259 -38.06 4.99 5.89
CA SER A 259 -39.01 5.38 4.84
C SER A 259 -38.92 4.47 3.60
N VAL A 260 -37.72 3.99 3.25
CA VAL A 260 -37.55 3.01 2.16
C VAL A 260 -38.17 1.65 2.50
N LEU A 261 -38.09 1.21 3.76
CA LEU A 261 -38.72 -0.03 4.22
C LEU A 261 -40.25 0.10 4.17
N ILE A 262 -40.80 1.17 4.73
CA ILE A 262 -42.25 1.47 4.68
C ILE A 262 -42.74 1.53 3.23
N ALA A 263 -41.99 2.20 2.35
CA ALA A 263 -42.32 2.30 0.93
C ALA A 263 -42.27 0.93 0.21
N ASN A 264 -41.35 0.03 0.59
CA ASN A 264 -41.27 -1.32 0.06
C ASN A 264 -42.50 -2.16 0.45
N ASP A 265 -42.87 -2.13 1.73
CA ASP A 265 -44.02 -2.90 2.24
C ASP A 265 -45.34 -2.39 1.64
N LEU A 266 -45.53 -1.07 1.58
CA LEU A 266 -46.68 -0.46 0.91
C LEU A 266 -46.74 -0.82 -0.58
N SER A 267 -45.62 -0.74 -1.30
CA SER A 267 -45.57 -1.07 -2.73
C SER A 267 -45.86 -2.56 -2.96
N LYS A 268 -45.40 -3.44 -2.07
CA LYS A 268 -45.69 -4.88 -2.13
C LYS A 268 -47.17 -5.17 -1.92
N VAL A 269 -47.78 -4.61 -0.89
CA VAL A 269 -49.21 -4.77 -0.59
C VAL A 269 -50.05 -4.28 -1.76
N MET A 270 -49.82 -3.05 -2.22
CA MET A 270 -50.60 -2.46 -3.31
C MET A 270 -50.47 -3.27 -4.60
N ARG A 271 -49.27 -3.81 -4.89
CA ARG A 271 -49.04 -4.64 -6.06
C ARG A 271 -49.72 -6.00 -5.98
N GLU A 272 -49.68 -6.67 -4.84
CA GLU A 272 -50.33 -7.97 -4.66
C GLU A 272 -51.86 -7.84 -4.75
N VAL A 273 -52.43 -6.77 -4.21
CA VAL A 273 -53.86 -6.43 -4.36
C VAL A 273 -54.20 -6.13 -5.83
N SER A 274 -53.40 -5.32 -6.51
CA SER A 274 -53.52 -4.99 -7.93
C SER A 274 -53.46 -6.25 -8.82
N LYS A 275 -52.47 -7.12 -8.60
CA LYS A 275 -52.29 -8.38 -9.34
C LYS A 275 -53.41 -9.39 -9.08
N ALA A 276 -53.83 -9.54 -7.83
CA ALA A 276 -54.95 -10.40 -7.47
C ALA A 276 -56.26 -9.88 -8.08
N GLY A 277 -56.49 -8.56 -8.05
CA GLY A 277 -57.62 -7.91 -8.72
C GLY A 277 -57.63 -8.17 -10.23
N LEU A 278 -56.49 -7.99 -10.91
CA LEU A 278 -56.36 -8.27 -12.34
C LEU A 278 -56.62 -9.75 -12.69
N SER A 279 -56.23 -10.68 -11.82
CA SER A 279 -56.49 -12.12 -12.02
C SER A 279 -57.96 -12.52 -11.84
N MET A 280 -58.76 -11.67 -11.19
CA MET A 280 -60.18 -11.90 -10.91
C MET A 280 -61.08 -11.25 -11.96
N LEU A 281 -60.52 -10.54 -12.95
CA LEU A 281 -61.27 -9.94 -14.04
C LEU A 281 -61.86 -11.05 -14.92
N PRO A 282 -63.19 -11.12 -15.11
CA PRO A 282 -63.78 -12.07 -16.06
C PRO A 282 -63.33 -11.73 -17.49
N LEU A 283 -63.43 -12.68 -18.44
CA LEU A 283 -63.15 -12.47 -19.87
C LEU A 283 -64.11 -11.44 -20.56
N GLY A 284 -64.84 -10.61 -19.80
CA GLY A 284 -65.79 -9.59 -20.24
C GLY A 284 -65.59 -8.26 -19.50
N ASP A 285 -66.38 -7.23 -19.85
CA ASP A 285 -66.26 -5.84 -19.34
C ASP A 285 -66.80 -5.64 -17.90
N ASP A 286 -67.09 -6.71 -17.15
CA ASP A 286 -67.67 -6.63 -15.80
C ASP A 286 -66.61 -6.23 -14.75
N LYS A 287 -66.93 -5.22 -13.96
CA LYS A 287 -66.08 -4.70 -12.87
C LYS A 287 -66.18 -5.59 -11.62
N ILE A 288 -65.26 -5.38 -10.67
CA ILE A 288 -65.16 -6.18 -9.44
C ILE A 288 -65.83 -5.44 -8.28
N ASP A 289 -66.62 -6.18 -7.50
CA ASP A 289 -67.22 -5.71 -6.26
C ASP A 289 -66.15 -5.34 -5.21
N GLU A 290 -66.31 -4.18 -4.58
CA GLU A 290 -65.34 -3.57 -3.67
C GLU A 290 -65.07 -4.45 -2.43
N SER A 291 -66.07 -5.19 -1.96
CA SER A 291 -65.94 -6.10 -0.81
C SER A 291 -64.87 -7.18 -1.04
N LYS A 292 -64.76 -7.69 -2.27
CA LYS A 292 -63.77 -8.74 -2.61
C LYS A 292 -62.35 -8.19 -2.66
N ILE A 293 -62.17 -6.98 -3.20
CA ILE A 293 -60.85 -6.31 -3.23
C ILE A 293 -60.41 -5.97 -1.80
N SER A 294 -61.34 -5.55 -0.93
CA SER A 294 -61.07 -5.28 0.48
C SER A 294 -60.65 -6.55 1.26
N GLU A 295 -61.30 -7.70 1.01
CA GLU A 295 -60.92 -8.98 1.63
C GLU A 295 -59.52 -9.45 1.19
N ILE A 296 -59.19 -9.28 -0.10
CA ILE A 296 -57.85 -9.57 -0.63
C ILE A 296 -56.80 -8.67 0.01
N ALA A 297 -57.09 -7.37 0.13
CA ALA A 297 -56.21 -6.42 0.82
C ALA A 297 -55.98 -6.83 2.29
N GLY A 298 -57.00 -7.33 2.98
CA GLY A 298 -56.84 -7.87 4.33
C GLY A 298 -55.86 -9.04 4.40
N LYS A 299 -56.03 -10.05 3.55
CA LYS A 299 -55.14 -11.23 3.52
C LYS A 299 -53.69 -10.87 3.19
N VAL A 300 -53.48 -9.94 2.27
CA VAL A 300 -52.14 -9.47 1.88
C VAL A 300 -51.50 -8.67 3.01
N CYS A 301 -52.24 -7.76 3.66
CA CYS A 301 -51.74 -6.99 4.78
C CYS A 301 -51.37 -7.87 5.98
N ASP A 302 -52.15 -8.92 6.27
CA ASP A 302 -51.84 -9.89 7.35
C ASP A 302 -50.49 -10.60 7.14
N SER A 303 -50.03 -10.73 5.89
CA SER A 303 -48.76 -11.37 5.55
C SER A 303 -47.56 -10.41 5.52
N THR A 304 -47.80 -9.11 5.41
CA THR A 304 -46.76 -8.09 5.18
C THR A 304 -46.54 -7.19 6.38
N PHE A 305 -47.61 -6.80 7.09
CA PHE A 305 -47.53 -5.93 8.27
C PHE A 305 -47.60 -6.72 9.57
N SER A 306 -47.07 -6.14 10.65
CA SER A 306 -47.15 -6.75 11.98
C SER A 306 -48.60 -6.76 12.51
N PRO A 307 -48.99 -7.76 13.33
CA PRO A 307 -50.35 -7.86 13.89
C PRO A 307 -50.78 -6.60 14.66
N GLU A 308 -49.82 -5.90 15.27
CA GLU A 308 -50.02 -4.67 16.04
C GLU A 308 -50.47 -3.50 15.16
N ALA A 309 -50.00 -3.43 13.91
CA ALA A 309 -50.34 -2.38 12.95
C ALA A 309 -51.75 -2.57 12.35
N LEU A 310 -52.29 -3.80 12.39
CA LEU A 310 -53.59 -4.18 11.85
C LEU A 310 -54.76 -3.98 12.82
N ASN A 311 -54.48 -3.66 14.09
CA ASN A 311 -55.47 -3.50 15.16
C ASN A 311 -56.59 -2.47 14.87
N GLN A 312 -56.35 -1.51 13.97
CA GLN A 312 -57.32 -0.45 13.61
C GLN A 312 -58.04 -0.74 12.27
N GLY A 313 -57.76 -1.87 11.61
CA GLY A 313 -58.27 -2.24 10.28
C GLY A 313 -57.27 -2.01 9.15
N VAL A 314 -57.51 -2.68 8.01
CA VAL A 314 -56.61 -2.71 6.83
C VAL A 314 -56.44 -1.33 6.19
N VAL A 315 -57.56 -0.63 6.01
CA VAL A 315 -57.62 0.69 5.35
C VAL A 315 -56.92 1.77 6.20
N SER A 316 -57.11 1.74 7.51
CA SER A 316 -56.46 2.68 8.44
C SER A 316 -54.97 2.37 8.58
N CYS A 317 -54.57 1.11 8.57
CA CYS A 317 -53.17 0.68 8.57
C CYS A 317 -52.40 1.26 7.36
N ILE A 318 -52.90 1.02 6.14
CA ILE A 318 -52.28 1.55 4.91
C ILE A 318 -52.25 3.08 4.95
N LYS A 319 -53.34 3.73 5.39
CA LYS A 319 -53.40 5.19 5.50
C LYS A 319 -52.37 5.74 6.50
N ASN A 320 -52.19 5.10 7.65
CA ASN A 320 -51.21 5.51 8.66
C ASN A 320 -49.78 5.36 8.15
N GLN A 321 -49.46 4.23 7.51
CA GLN A 321 -48.13 3.97 6.92
C GLN A 321 -47.78 4.98 5.81
N VAL A 322 -48.73 5.30 4.93
CA VAL A 322 -48.54 6.32 3.87
C VAL A 322 -48.36 7.71 4.46
N ASN A 323 -49.11 8.07 5.50
CA ASN A 323 -48.98 9.36 6.17
C ASN A 323 -47.65 9.48 6.95
N GLU A 324 -47.19 8.39 7.56
CA GLU A 324 -45.87 8.32 8.20
C GLU A 324 -44.75 8.52 7.17
N LEU A 325 -44.83 7.82 6.03
CA LEU A 325 -43.91 8.00 4.90
C LEU A 325 -43.89 9.45 4.40
N ALA A 326 -45.06 10.05 4.20
CA ALA A 326 -45.18 11.45 3.76
C ALA A 326 -44.61 12.43 4.78
N SER A 327 -44.84 12.20 6.08
CA SER A 327 -44.29 13.01 7.17
C SER A 327 -42.76 12.94 7.20
N ASN A 328 -42.19 11.75 7.06
CA ASN A 328 -40.73 11.57 7.03
C ASN A 328 -40.09 12.29 5.82
N ILE A 329 -40.68 12.15 4.63
CA ILE A 329 -40.21 12.84 3.41
C ILE A 329 -40.32 14.36 3.56
N ALA A 330 -41.42 14.87 4.12
CA ALA A 330 -41.61 16.30 4.37
C ALA A 330 -40.60 16.85 5.38
N ASN A 331 -40.34 16.11 6.46
CA ASN A 331 -39.34 16.47 7.47
C ASN A 331 -37.93 16.57 6.85
N VAL A 332 -37.54 15.59 6.03
CA VAL A 332 -36.26 15.60 5.31
C VAL A 332 -36.19 16.77 4.32
N ALA A 333 -37.27 17.06 3.60
CA ALA A 333 -37.33 18.19 2.67
C ALA A 333 -37.17 19.55 3.36
N GLN A 334 -37.72 19.72 4.57
CA GLN A 334 -37.57 20.93 5.36
C GLN A 334 -36.13 21.08 5.89
N ASN A 335 -35.60 20.05 6.54
CA ASN A 335 -34.25 20.12 7.14
C ASN A 335 -33.16 20.37 6.10
N ILE A 336 -33.29 19.82 4.88
CA ILE A 336 -32.31 20.03 3.81
C ILE A 336 -32.34 21.46 3.25
N GLN A 337 -33.46 22.17 3.36
CA GLN A 337 -33.53 23.59 2.97
C GLN A 337 -32.73 24.47 3.93
N ASP A 338 -32.72 24.11 5.21
CA ASP A 338 -32.05 24.86 6.28
C ASP A 338 -30.52 24.62 6.33
N ILE A 339 -30.00 23.68 5.51
CA ILE A 339 -28.57 23.44 5.38
C ILE A 339 -27.94 24.47 4.44
N ASP A 340 -27.02 25.27 4.99
CA ASP A 340 -26.18 26.19 4.24
C ASP A 340 -24.98 25.47 3.60
N PRO A 341 -24.54 25.86 2.39
CA PRO A 341 -23.31 25.35 1.80
C PRO A 341 -22.13 25.62 2.74
N PRO A 342 -21.30 24.62 3.07
CA PRO A 342 -20.12 24.85 3.88
C PRO A 342 -19.19 25.85 3.15
N LEU A 343 -18.98 27.01 3.76
CA LEU A 343 -18.26 28.17 3.18
C LEU A 343 -16.81 27.89 2.79
N VAL A 344 -16.22 26.76 3.21
CA VAL A 344 -14.97 26.21 2.67
C VAL A 344 -15.04 24.70 2.92
N ALA A 345 -15.45 23.91 1.93
CA ALA A 345 -15.05 22.50 1.93
C ALA A 345 -13.51 22.50 1.83
N LYS A 346 -12.82 22.27 2.95
CA LYS A 346 -11.38 22.02 2.90
C LYS A 346 -11.18 20.91 1.86
N PRO A 347 -10.30 21.08 0.86
CA PRO A 347 -9.95 19.99 -0.02
C PRO A 347 -9.42 18.87 0.88
N GLU A 348 -10.20 17.82 1.11
CA GLU A 348 -9.67 16.62 1.76
C GLU A 348 -8.52 16.16 0.87
N GLU A 349 -7.34 15.98 1.46
CA GLU A 349 -6.22 15.37 0.74
C GLU A 349 -6.71 14.06 0.10
N PRO A 350 -6.33 13.76 -1.15
CA PRO A 350 -6.77 12.55 -1.82
C PRO A 350 -6.32 11.33 -1.00
N LYS A 351 -7.27 10.73 -0.28
CA LYS A 351 -7.03 9.56 0.57
C LYS A 351 -6.54 8.43 -0.34
N ILE A 352 -5.38 7.87 -0.01
CA ILE A 352 -4.74 6.81 -0.81
C ILE A 352 -5.65 5.57 -0.72
N PRO A 353 -6.06 4.97 -1.86
CA PRO A 353 -6.96 3.81 -1.83
C PRO A 353 -6.38 2.65 -1.01
N PRO A 354 -7.20 1.89 -0.26
CA PRO A 354 -6.73 0.84 0.65
C PRO A 354 -5.95 -0.26 -0.06
N ILE A 355 -6.30 -0.57 -1.31
CA ILE A 355 -5.58 -1.53 -2.15
C ILE A 355 -4.13 -1.09 -2.43
N VAL A 356 -3.88 0.22 -2.59
CA VAL A 356 -2.54 0.76 -2.81
C VAL A 356 -1.72 0.70 -1.52
N VAL A 357 -2.38 0.94 -0.37
CA VAL A 357 -1.76 0.76 0.95
C VAL A 357 -1.39 -0.71 1.17
N ARG A 358 -2.31 -1.65 0.88
CA ARG A 358 -2.06 -3.08 0.97
C ARG A 358 -0.94 -3.52 0.03
N ALA A 359 -0.93 -3.05 -1.21
CA ALA A 359 0.14 -3.35 -2.16
C ALA A 359 1.52 -2.86 -1.68
N LYS A 360 1.59 -1.73 -0.96
CA LYS A 360 2.83 -1.26 -0.31
C LYS A 360 3.22 -2.18 0.85
N GLN A 361 2.27 -2.60 1.68
CA GLN A 361 2.51 -3.54 2.78
C GLN A 361 3.06 -4.87 2.26
N VAL A 362 2.46 -5.46 1.21
CA VAL A 362 2.94 -6.70 0.59
C VAL A 362 4.35 -6.55 0.05
N LYS A 363 4.69 -5.39 -0.57
CA LYS A 363 6.06 -5.13 -1.02
C LYS A 363 7.06 -5.07 0.14
N GLN A 364 6.67 -4.46 1.25
CA GLN A 364 7.48 -4.42 2.47
C GLN A 364 7.64 -5.82 3.07
N GLU A 365 6.56 -6.60 3.16
CA GLU A 365 6.57 -7.99 3.63
C GLU A 365 7.53 -8.85 2.78
N ILE A 366 7.52 -8.70 1.45
CA ILE A 366 8.45 -9.42 0.55
C ILE A 366 9.91 -9.02 0.82
N GLU A 367 10.19 -7.74 1.04
CA GLU A 367 11.54 -7.26 1.35
C GLU A 367 12.02 -7.74 2.72
N GLU A 368 11.14 -7.75 3.72
CA GLU A 368 11.39 -8.29 5.05
C GLU A 368 11.65 -9.80 5.01
N ILE A 369 10.87 -10.56 4.24
CA ILE A 369 11.09 -11.99 4.01
C ILE A 369 12.48 -12.23 3.41
N LYS A 370 12.90 -11.42 2.43
CA LYS A 370 14.24 -11.51 1.84
C LYS A 370 15.34 -11.25 2.88
N ASN A 371 15.15 -10.23 3.73
CA ASN A 371 16.08 -9.90 4.80
C ASN A 371 16.16 -11.01 5.86
N LEU A 372 15.03 -11.56 6.27
CA LEU A 372 14.96 -12.69 7.21
C LEU A 372 15.61 -13.94 6.61
N LYS A 373 15.39 -14.22 5.33
CA LYS A 373 16.04 -15.32 4.63
C LYS A 373 17.56 -15.19 4.63
N SER A 374 18.10 -14.01 4.32
CA SER A 374 19.55 -13.75 4.40
C SER A 374 20.09 -13.98 5.82
N LYS A 375 19.38 -13.51 6.86
CA LYS A 375 19.78 -13.76 8.25
C LYS A 375 19.77 -15.26 8.60
N ILE A 376 18.79 -16.01 8.11
CA ILE A 376 18.74 -17.46 8.28
C ILE A 376 19.94 -18.13 7.60
N GLU A 377 20.27 -17.75 6.36
CA GLU A 377 21.44 -18.26 5.65
C GLU A 377 22.76 -17.95 6.36
N ASP A 378 22.90 -16.74 6.93
CA ASP A 378 24.06 -16.36 7.75
C ASP A 378 24.17 -17.26 8.99
N ARG A 379 23.06 -17.47 9.71
CA ARG A 379 23.02 -18.38 10.86
C ARG A 379 23.33 -19.81 10.49
N GLU A 380 22.89 -20.28 9.33
CA GLU A 380 23.24 -21.62 8.83
C GLU A 380 24.74 -21.74 8.51
N ARG A 381 25.39 -20.67 8.04
CA ARG A 381 26.86 -20.64 7.86
C ARG A 381 27.57 -20.70 9.21
N ASP A 382 27.17 -19.88 10.18
CA ASP A 382 27.72 -19.91 11.54
C ASP A 382 27.60 -21.31 12.16
N ILE A 383 26.44 -21.96 12.01
CA ILE A 383 26.21 -23.32 12.51
C ILE A 383 27.13 -24.33 11.83
N LYS A 384 27.36 -24.21 10.51
CA LYS A 384 28.29 -25.09 9.78
C LYS A 384 29.72 -24.88 10.23
N GLU A 385 30.16 -23.63 10.41
CA GLU A 385 31.50 -23.31 10.90
C GLU A 385 31.73 -23.81 12.32
N LEU A 386 30.77 -23.58 13.23
CA LEU A 386 30.82 -24.10 14.60
C LEU A 386 30.87 -25.63 14.63
N LYS A 387 30.13 -26.32 13.74
CA LYS A 387 30.21 -27.78 13.60
C LYS A 387 31.60 -28.25 13.16
N ILE A 388 32.26 -27.53 12.26
CA ILE A 388 33.64 -27.84 11.83
C ILE A 388 34.61 -27.60 13.00
N LEU A 389 34.48 -26.48 13.70
CA LEU A 389 35.32 -26.15 14.86
C LEU A 389 35.18 -27.20 15.96
N ILE A 390 33.95 -27.65 16.24
CA ILE A 390 33.68 -28.72 17.21
C ILE A 390 34.39 -30.02 16.80
N ARG A 391 34.35 -30.42 15.52
CA ARG A 391 35.08 -31.61 15.05
C ARG A 391 36.58 -31.46 15.21
N SER A 392 37.15 -30.32 14.80
CA SER A 392 38.58 -30.03 14.97
C SER A 392 39.00 -30.08 16.45
N LYS A 393 38.18 -29.52 17.35
CA LYS A 393 38.45 -29.60 18.80
C LYS A 393 38.31 -31.01 19.35
N GLN A 394 37.38 -31.80 18.83
CA GLN A 394 37.26 -33.21 19.19
C GLN A 394 38.50 -34.01 18.77
N GLU A 395 39.06 -33.72 17.59
CA GLU A 395 40.31 -34.32 17.10
C GLU A 395 41.51 -33.90 17.95
N GLU A 396 41.64 -32.60 18.27
CA GLU A 396 42.69 -32.10 19.18
C GLU A 396 42.62 -32.77 20.57
N ILE A 397 41.42 -32.90 21.14
CA ILE A 397 41.22 -33.59 22.42
C ILE A 397 41.61 -35.07 22.29
N GLY A 398 41.26 -35.72 21.19
CA GLY A 398 41.67 -37.09 20.89
C GLY A 398 43.19 -37.24 20.87
N GLU A 399 43.91 -36.33 20.21
CA GLU A 399 45.38 -36.35 20.16
C GLU A 399 46.01 -36.13 21.54
N ILE A 400 45.49 -35.16 22.31
CA ILE A 400 45.96 -34.88 23.67
C ILE A 400 45.71 -36.09 24.59
N SER A 401 44.57 -36.76 24.45
CA SER A 401 44.27 -37.99 25.21
C SER A 401 45.31 -39.07 24.92
N VAL A 402 45.64 -39.32 23.65
CA VAL A 402 46.66 -40.32 23.28
C VAL A 402 48.04 -39.94 23.83
N ARG A 403 48.41 -38.65 23.78
CA ARG A 403 49.68 -38.15 24.35
C ARG A 403 49.72 -38.34 25.88
N LYS A 404 48.59 -38.08 26.56
CA LYS A 404 48.43 -38.30 27.99
C LYS A 404 48.60 -39.78 28.33
N ASP A 405 47.88 -40.67 27.65
CA ASP A 405 47.94 -42.12 27.88
C ASP A 405 49.36 -42.66 27.66
N LEU A 406 50.09 -42.15 26.66
CA LEU A 406 51.49 -42.50 26.41
C LEU A 406 52.42 -42.00 27.53
N ALA A 407 52.22 -40.79 28.03
CA ALA A 407 53.00 -40.24 29.15
C ALA A 407 52.73 -41.01 30.45
N GLU A 408 51.47 -41.35 30.73
CA GLU A 408 51.08 -42.19 31.86
C GLU A 408 51.71 -43.59 31.76
N SER A 409 51.72 -44.21 30.58
CA SER A 409 52.40 -45.48 30.35
C SER A 409 53.92 -45.41 30.57
N LYS A 410 54.58 -44.35 30.07
CA LYS A 410 56.01 -44.11 30.30
C LYS A 410 56.33 -43.88 31.78
N LEU A 411 55.49 -43.12 32.49
CA LEU A 411 55.62 -42.89 33.92
C LEU A 411 55.47 -44.21 34.69
N ALA A 412 54.47 -45.03 34.35
CA ALA A 412 54.26 -46.34 34.96
C ALA A 412 55.44 -47.30 34.72
N ASN A 413 56.10 -47.23 33.55
CA ASN A 413 57.33 -47.99 33.28
C ASN A 413 58.51 -47.44 34.11
N ALA A 414 58.69 -46.11 34.16
CA ALA A 414 59.77 -45.50 34.94
C ALA A 414 59.65 -45.75 36.44
N ILE A 415 58.43 -45.77 36.98
CA ILE A 415 58.16 -46.16 38.38
C ILE A 415 58.62 -47.61 38.60
N ARG A 416 58.19 -48.54 37.72
CA ARG A 416 58.62 -49.95 37.81
C ARG A 416 60.15 -50.12 37.73
N ASP A 417 60.83 -49.38 36.85
CA ASP A 417 62.28 -49.41 36.74
C ASP A 417 62.97 -48.84 38.00
N LYS A 418 62.42 -47.75 38.57
CA LYS A 418 62.91 -47.17 39.83
C LYS A 418 62.73 -48.12 41.00
N ASP A 419 61.57 -48.75 41.12
CA ASP A 419 61.30 -49.76 42.16
C ASP A 419 62.28 -50.93 42.04
N TYR A 420 62.57 -51.39 40.82
CA TYR A 420 63.57 -52.44 40.57
C TYR A 420 64.99 -52.01 40.97
N GLN A 421 65.41 -50.78 40.65
CA GLN A 421 66.71 -50.25 41.07
C GLN A 421 66.79 -50.04 42.58
N GLU A 422 65.70 -49.61 43.21
CA GLU A 422 65.61 -49.45 44.66
C GLU A 422 65.77 -50.80 45.37
N GLN A 423 65.07 -51.84 44.89
CA GLN A 423 65.26 -53.21 45.39
C GLN A 423 66.71 -53.68 45.23
N LYS A 424 67.33 -53.41 44.08
CA LYS A 424 68.73 -53.77 43.82
C LYS A 424 69.71 -53.04 44.74
N LEU A 425 69.49 -51.75 45.00
CA LEU A 425 70.32 -50.95 45.91
C LEU A 425 70.12 -51.37 47.37
N LYS A 426 68.88 -51.65 47.79
CA LYS A 426 68.58 -52.21 49.11
C LYS A 426 69.33 -53.52 49.33
N GLY A 427 69.31 -54.44 48.37
CA GLY A 427 70.10 -55.68 48.43
C GLY A 427 71.60 -55.41 48.58
N LYS A 428 72.18 -54.48 47.81
CA LYS A 428 73.59 -54.10 47.96
C LYS A 428 73.93 -53.47 49.31
N ILE A 429 73.04 -52.64 49.86
CA ILE A 429 73.23 -52.03 51.18
C ILE A 429 73.23 -53.13 52.24
N GLU A 430 72.29 -54.08 52.16
CA GLU A 430 72.23 -55.22 53.07
C GLU A 430 73.51 -56.07 52.99
N ASP A 431 73.99 -56.36 51.77
CA ASP A 431 75.26 -57.06 51.56
C ASP A 431 76.46 -56.30 52.18
N LEU A 432 76.55 -54.98 51.97
CA LEU A 432 77.61 -54.14 52.53
C LEU A 432 77.52 -54.02 54.06
N GLN A 433 76.32 -53.91 54.62
CA GLN A 433 76.10 -53.89 56.06
C GLN A 433 76.53 -55.21 56.69
N ASN A 434 76.22 -56.35 56.05
CA ASN A 434 76.67 -57.66 56.49
C ASN A 434 78.20 -57.80 56.42
N LEU A 435 78.82 -57.27 55.36
CA LEU A 435 80.27 -57.24 55.23
C LEU A 435 80.92 -56.35 56.30
N LEU A 436 80.35 -55.19 56.58
CA LEU A 436 80.84 -54.24 57.56
C LEU A 436 80.76 -54.85 58.96
N LYS A 437 79.63 -55.44 59.35
CA LYS A 437 79.49 -56.16 60.63
C LYS A 437 80.50 -57.29 60.76
N LYS A 438 80.76 -58.02 59.68
CA LYS A 438 81.78 -59.07 59.65
C LYS A 438 83.17 -58.49 59.88
N LYS A 439 83.48 -57.34 59.26
CA LYS A 439 84.76 -56.65 59.44
C LYS A 439 84.92 -56.02 60.82
N GLU A 440 83.88 -55.40 61.36
CA GLU A 440 83.86 -54.91 62.75
C GLU A 440 84.16 -56.03 63.72
N LYS A 441 83.51 -57.20 63.55
CA LYS A 441 83.80 -58.38 64.36
C LYS A 441 85.25 -58.85 64.21
N GLU A 442 85.76 -58.92 62.98
CA GLU A 442 87.18 -59.24 62.74
C GLU A 442 88.12 -58.21 63.40
N TYR A 443 87.77 -56.91 63.40
CA TYR A 443 88.55 -55.87 64.06
C TYR A 443 88.49 -55.94 65.58
N GLU A 444 87.32 -56.19 66.17
CA GLU A 444 87.16 -56.44 67.61
C GLU A 444 88.01 -57.63 68.04
N ASP A 445 87.92 -58.76 67.33
CA ASP A 445 88.73 -59.95 67.58
C ASP A 445 90.24 -59.63 67.51
N THR A 446 90.68 -58.81 66.54
CA THR A 446 92.08 -58.38 66.46
C THR A 446 92.48 -57.35 67.51
N MET A 447 91.57 -56.47 67.93
CA MET A 447 91.83 -55.47 68.96
C MET A 447 92.01 -56.16 70.31
N ASP A 448 91.15 -57.14 70.63
CA ASP A 448 91.28 -57.98 71.82
C ASP A 448 92.62 -58.73 71.83
N HIS A 449 93.07 -59.25 70.68
CA HIS A 449 94.39 -59.86 70.53
C HIS A 449 95.52 -58.85 70.77
N LEU A 450 95.45 -57.65 70.18
CA LEU A 450 96.48 -56.62 70.38
C LEU A 450 96.49 -56.08 71.81
N GLN A 451 95.34 -55.98 72.46
CA GLN A 451 95.23 -55.58 73.86
C GLN A 451 95.93 -56.61 74.76
N ALA A 452 95.68 -57.89 74.50
CA ALA A 452 96.39 -58.98 75.17
C ALA A 452 97.91 -58.94 74.92
N ASP A 453 98.34 -58.63 73.69
CA ASP A 453 99.76 -58.46 73.36
C ASP A 453 100.39 -57.23 74.06
N ILE A 454 99.66 -56.10 74.16
CA ILE A 454 100.14 -54.90 74.88
C ILE A 454 100.32 -55.21 76.35
N GLU A 455 99.36 -55.87 76.98
CA GLU A 455 99.48 -56.30 78.39
C GLU A 455 100.70 -57.21 78.57
N SER A 456 100.95 -58.14 77.64
CA SER A 456 102.17 -58.95 77.63
C SER A 456 103.44 -58.10 77.46
N LEU A 457 103.49 -57.21 76.49
CA LEU A 457 104.66 -56.35 76.23
C LEU A 457 104.92 -55.34 77.35
N GLU A 458 103.91 -54.86 78.07
CA GLU A 458 104.09 -53.98 79.22
C GLU A 458 104.72 -54.73 80.40
N THR A 459 104.35 -56.01 80.60
CA THR A 459 105.05 -56.87 81.56
C THR A 459 106.51 -57.07 81.15
N GLU A 460 106.78 -57.40 79.88
CA GLU A 460 108.15 -57.58 79.36
C GLU A 460 108.97 -56.27 79.38
N LYS A 461 108.36 -55.12 79.12
CA LYS A 461 109.00 -53.79 79.20
C LYS A 461 109.36 -53.45 80.64
N GLY A 462 108.54 -53.84 81.61
CA GLY A 462 108.89 -53.77 83.03
C GLY A 462 110.19 -54.53 83.31
N GLU A 463 110.31 -55.75 82.79
CA GLU A 463 111.48 -56.61 82.94
C GLU A 463 112.72 -56.12 82.16
N LEU A 464 112.54 -55.44 81.04
CA LEU A 464 113.63 -54.90 80.20
C LEU A 464 114.12 -53.52 80.67
N LYS A 465 113.29 -52.72 81.35
CA LYS A 465 113.70 -51.45 81.97
C LYS A 465 114.76 -51.66 83.06
N ASP A 466 114.73 -52.80 83.74
CA ASP A 466 115.79 -53.21 84.66
C ASP A 466 117.10 -53.59 83.93
N LYS A 467 117.02 -54.06 82.69
CA LYS A 467 118.18 -54.44 81.87
C LYS A 467 118.80 -53.26 81.10
N LEU A 468 118.09 -52.14 80.94
CA LEU A 468 118.51 -50.92 80.22
C LEU A 468 119.23 -49.85 81.09
N LYS A 469 119.92 -50.25 82.17
CA LYS A 469 120.92 -49.40 82.85
C LYS A 469 122.29 -49.41 82.17
N ASN A 470 122.52 -50.27 81.16
CA ASN A 470 123.80 -50.42 80.48
C ASN A 470 123.72 -50.07 78.97
N MET A 471 124.46 -49.03 78.59
CA MET A 471 124.93 -48.67 77.24
C MET A 471 124.02 -47.94 76.23
N ASN A 472 124.69 -47.20 75.35
CA ASN A 472 124.33 -45.87 74.83
C ASN A 472 124.65 -45.75 73.32
N LYS A 473 123.85 -44.92 72.63
CA LYS A 473 124.18 -43.98 71.51
C LYS A 473 124.31 -44.40 70.01
N LYS A 474 123.57 -43.59 69.20
CA LYS A 474 123.87 -42.92 67.89
C LYS A 474 123.60 -43.73 66.58
N VAL A 475 123.13 -43.21 65.42
CA VAL A 475 122.91 -41.84 64.84
C VAL A 475 122.24 -41.88 63.42
N LEU A 476 121.32 -40.92 63.10
CA LEU A 476 121.06 -40.04 61.89
C LEU A 476 120.92 -40.65 60.44
N PHE A 477 120.31 -40.07 59.37
CA PHE A 477 119.51 -38.86 59.00
C PHE A 477 119.05 -38.92 57.49
N ASP A 478 117.96 -38.20 57.15
CA ASP A 478 117.64 -37.29 56.00
C ASP A 478 117.42 -37.64 54.48
N ASN A 479 116.32 -37.01 53.96
CA ASN A 479 116.20 -36.06 52.80
C ASN A 479 115.66 -36.40 51.36
N VAL A 480 114.51 -35.77 51.01
CA VAL A 480 114.26 -34.68 49.98
C VAL A 480 114.03 -34.95 48.45
N VAL A 481 112.79 -34.65 47.98
CA VAL A 481 112.28 -33.65 46.94
C VAL A 481 112.39 -33.81 45.38
N LYS A 482 111.23 -33.51 44.71
CA LYS A 482 110.87 -32.96 43.34
C LYS A 482 111.28 -33.71 42.06
N THR A 483 110.50 -33.70 40.95
CA THR A 483 110.32 -32.60 39.95
C THR A 483 109.27 -32.95 38.85
N ALA A 484 108.92 -31.98 37.99
CA ALA A 484 107.77 -31.86 37.07
C ALA A 484 107.99 -32.26 35.58
N ALA A 485 106.89 -32.20 34.78
CA ALA A 485 106.72 -31.60 33.41
C ALA A 485 106.15 -32.50 32.26
N GLY A 486 105.21 -31.95 31.46
CA GLY A 486 105.23 -32.04 29.97
C GLY A 486 104.02 -32.54 29.13
N LYS A 487 103.33 -31.60 28.45
CA LYS A 487 102.99 -31.47 26.97
C LYS A 487 101.95 -32.34 26.16
N GLU A 488 101.15 -31.61 25.33
CA GLU A 488 100.92 -31.65 23.83
C GLU A 488 99.56 -31.99 23.13
N SER A 489 99.31 -31.24 22.00
CA SER A 489 98.44 -31.44 20.79
C SER A 489 96.89 -31.23 20.87
N GLY A 490 96.07 -30.77 19.89
CA GLY A 490 96.11 -30.37 18.45
C GLY A 490 94.66 -29.93 17.99
N GLY A 491 94.48 -29.20 16.87
CA GLY A 491 93.20 -28.55 16.40
C GLY A 491 92.13 -29.49 15.76
N PRO A 492 91.09 -29.03 14.99
CA PRO A 492 90.89 -27.74 14.29
C PRO A 492 89.45 -27.10 14.32
N VAL A 493 89.29 -26.08 13.46
CA VAL A 493 88.24 -25.06 13.21
C VAL A 493 86.94 -25.57 12.53
N HIS A 494 85.78 -24.96 12.84
CA HIS A 494 84.59 -24.96 11.96
C HIS A 494 83.93 -23.56 11.89
N ILE A 495 83.94 -22.98 10.70
CA ILE A 495 83.25 -21.73 10.32
C ILE A 495 81.87 -22.12 9.76
N SER A 496 80.80 -21.60 10.35
CA SER A 496 79.44 -21.83 9.84
C SER A 496 79.13 -20.87 8.69
N ILE A 497 78.79 -21.45 7.54
CA ILE A 497 78.39 -20.77 6.31
C ILE A 497 76.91 -20.40 6.41
N ASN A 498 76.61 -19.11 6.36
CA ASN A 498 75.25 -18.60 6.14
C ASN A 498 74.85 -18.83 4.68
N THR A 499 73.99 -19.82 4.43
CA THR A 499 73.25 -19.96 3.18
C THR A 499 71.88 -19.28 3.30
N SER A 500 71.76 -18.04 2.85
CA SER A 500 70.51 -17.50 2.32
C SER A 500 70.82 -16.45 1.25
N GLY A 501 71.14 -16.92 0.05
CA GLY A 501 71.11 -16.07 -1.14
C GLY A 501 69.67 -15.65 -1.40
N LYS A 502 69.30 -14.43 -1.01
CA LYS A 502 68.20 -13.72 -1.66
C LYS A 502 68.64 -13.46 -3.09
N VAL A 503 68.02 -14.15 -4.04
CA VAL A 503 68.02 -13.72 -5.44
C VAL A 503 67.44 -12.31 -5.45
N GLN A 504 68.29 -11.29 -5.63
CA GLN A 504 67.82 -9.97 -6.03
C GLN A 504 67.42 -10.10 -7.49
N ASP A 505 66.12 -10.19 -7.76
CA ASP A 505 65.59 -9.94 -9.10
C ASP A 505 66.09 -8.56 -9.54
N SER A 506 66.74 -8.49 -10.70
CA SER A 506 67.28 -7.26 -11.25
C SER A 506 66.18 -6.18 -11.27
N PRO A 507 66.36 -5.01 -10.61
CA PRO A 507 65.34 -3.95 -10.55
C PRO A 507 64.96 -3.44 -11.94
N LEU A 508 65.81 -3.66 -12.95
CA LEU A 508 65.50 -3.40 -14.35
C LEU A 508 64.37 -4.30 -14.88
N LEU A 509 64.39 -5.59 -14.55
CA LEU A 509 63.36 -6.55 -14.96
C LEU A 509 62.03 -6.29 -14.26
N VAL A 510 62.06 -5.88 -12.98
CA VAL A 510 60.84 -5.51 -12.24
C VAL A 510 60.21 -4.23 -12.83
N ASN A 511 61.04 -3.26 -13.21
CA ASN A 511 60.57 -2.06 -13.91
C ASN A 511 60.02 -2.40 -15.30
N GLU A 512 60.70 -3.24 -16.07
CA GLU A 512 60.24 -3.64 -17.40
C GLU A 512 58.91 -4.43 -17.33
N ILE A 513 58.75 -5.31 -16.34
CA ILE A 513 57.48 -5.99 -16.08
C ILE A 513 56.38 -5.00 -15.68
N SER A 514 56.68 -3.93 -14.93
CA SER A 514 55.66 -2.93 -14.55
C SER A 514 55.23 -2.06 -15.73
N TRP A 515 56.16 -1.65 -16.60
CA TRP A 515 55.86 -0.96 -17.86
C TRP A 515 55.04 -1.84 -18.81
N LEU A 516 55.44 -3.09 -19.00
CA LEU A 516 54.70 -4.05 -19.83
C LEU A 516 53.30 -4.33 -19.28
N ARG A 517 53.13 -4.38 -17.95
CA ARG A 517 51.80 -4.48 -17.32
C ARG A 517 50.96 -3.23 -17.55
N SER A 518 51.53 -2.04 -17.41
CA SER A 518 50.84 -0.77 -17.67
C SER A 518 50.39 -0.65 -19.13
N GLU A 519 51.24 -1.07 -20.05
CA GLU A 519 50.97 -1.07 -21.48
C GLU A 519 49.90 -2.10 -21.85
N LEU A 520 49.97 -3.31 -21.27
CA LEU A 520 48.92 -4.31 -21.39
C LEU A 520 47.57 -3.80 -20.87
N GLU A 521 47.54 -3.08 -19.74
CA GLU A 521 46.32 -2.48 -19.20
C GLU A 521 45.82 -1.28 -20.04
N ARG A 522 46.71 -0.57 -20.75
CA ARG A 522 46.33 0.47 -21.73
C ARG A 522 45.66 -0.17 -22.95
N GLU A 523 46.26 -1.22 -23.50
CA GLU A 523 45.71 -2.00 -24.63
C GLU A 523 44.39 -2.68 -24.27
N LYS A 524 44.27 -3.25 -23.05
CA LYS A 524 42.99 -3.78 -22.56
C LYS A 524 41.92 -2.70 -22.48
N ARG A 525 42.24 -1.49 -22.00
CA ARG A 525 41.30 -0.36 -21.94
C ARG A 525 40.90 0.14 -23.33
N GLU A 526 41.84 0.26 -24.26
CA GLU A 526 41.58 0.60 -25.67
C GLU A 526 40.66 -0.45 -26.32
N LYS A 527 40.98 -1.73 -26.16
CA LYS A 527 40.14 -2.84 -26.63
C LYS A 527 38.74 -2.81 -26.01
N GLN A 528 38.64 -2.56 -24.71
CA GLN A 528 37.36 -2.43 -24.03
C GLN A 528 36.57 -1.21 -24.53
N ARG A 529 37.24 -0.07 -24.78
CA ARG A 529 36.64 1.13 -25.37
C ARG A 529 36.07 0.83 -26.76
N LEU A 530 36.84 0.17 -27.63
CA LEU A 530 36.40 -0.20 -28.98
C LEU A 530 35.26 -1.23 -28.96
N GLN A 531 35.32 -2.23 -28.07
CA GLN A 531 34.25 -3.22 -27.93
C GLN A 531 32.95 -2.60 -27.38
N THR A 532 33.07 -1.61 -26.48
CA THR A 532 31.92 -0.91 -25.89
C THR A 532 31.41 0.25 -26.73
N GLU A 533 32.15 0.70 -27.75
CA GLU A 533 31.77 1.81 -28.62
C GLU A 533 30.43 1.56 -29.32
N THR A 534 30.21 0.35 -29.84
CA THR A 534 28.93 0.01 -30.48
C THR A 534 27.75 0.00 -29.50
N LEU A 535 27.98 -0.42 -28.26
CA LEU A 535 26.99 -0.39 -27.19
C LEU A 535 26.71 1.04 -26.74
N LEU A 536 27.75 1.87 -26.63
CA LEU A 536 27.66 3.28 -26.25
C LEU A 536 26.95 4.10 -27.34
N GLN A 537 27.18 3.80 -28.62
CA GLN A 537 26.43 4.39 -29.73
C GLN A 537 24.95 4.00 -29.68
N LYS A 538 24.61 2.75 -29.35
CA LYS A 538 23.21 2.33 -29.17
C LYS A 538 22.58 2.99 -27.94
N PHE A 539 23.33 3.12 -26.86
CA PHE A 539 22.88 3.75 -25.63
C PHE A 539 22.65 5.27 -25.82
N ASN A 540 23.56 5.98 -26.49
CA ASN A 540 23.44 7.40 -26.77
C ASN A 540 22.33 7.75 -27.77
N LYS A 541 21.80 6.76 -28.51
CA LYS A 541 20.60 6.93 -29.34
C LYS A 541 19.31 6.93 -28.51
N LEU A 542 19.35 6.48 -27.27
CA LEU A 542 18.21 6.54 -26.35
C LEU A 542 18.12 7.94 -25.75
N ALA A 543 16.89 8.42 -25.52
CA ALA A 543 16.67 9.71 -24.88
C ALA A 543 17.21 9.68 -23.43
N PRO A 544 17.94 10.72 -22.99
CA PRO A 544 18.44 10.79 -21.62
C PRO A 544 17.27 10.88 -20.63
N ILE A 545 17.31 10.07 -19.57
CA ILE A 545 16.30 10.06 -18.52
C ILE A 545 16.68 11.14 -17.50
N THR A 546 16.04 12.30 -17.56
CA THR A 546 16.19 13.33 -16.53
C THR A 546 15.27 12.99 -15.36
N VAL A 547 15.85 12.53 -14.26
CA VAL A 547 15.12 12.43 -13.00
C VAL A 547 14.85 13.84 -12.50
N VAL A 548 13.59 14.19 -12.24
CA VAL A 548 13.22 15.48 -11.68
C VAL A 548 13.77 15.55 -10.25
N THR A 549 14.99 16.06 -10.10
CA THR A 549 15.55 16.39 -8.80
C THR A 549 14.85 17.64 -8.28
N LYS A 550 14.07 17.49 -7.21
CA LYS A 550 13.40 18.60 -6.51
C LYS A 550 14.40 19.44 -5.69
N GLU A 551 15.52 19.81 -6.27
CA GLU A 551 16.54 20.64 -5.61
C GLU A 551 16.57 22.05 -6.19
N THR A 552 15.50 22.80 -5.94
CA THR A 552 15.49 24.26 -6.08
C THR A 552 14.51 24.83 -5.06
N THR A 553 14.88 24.89 -3.78
CA THR A 553 13.91 25.14 -2.69
C THR A 553 14.31 26.22 -1.69
N ARG A 554 15.29 27.08 -2.00
CA ARG A 554 15.56 28.26 -1.13
C ARG A 554 15.41 29.59 -1.87
N ASP A 555 16.09 29.74 -3.00
CA ASP A 555 16.05 31.02 -3.73
C ASP A 555 14.72 31.25 -4.47
N VAL A 556 14.14 30.18 -5.01
CA VAL A 556 12.80 30.20 -5.65
C VAL A 556 11.72 30.55 -4.62
N ASP A 557 11.81 29.99 -3.40
CA ASP A 557 10.84 30.23 -2.33
C ASP A 557 10.96 31.65 -1.75
N ALA A 558 12.18 32.19 -1.69
CA ALA A 558 12.41 33.59 -1.34
C ALA A 558 11.78 34.54 -2.38
N LEU A 559 11.92 34.26 -3.67
CA LEU A 559 11.29 35.05 -4.73
C LEU A 559 9.77 34.92 -4.71
N ARG A 560 9.23 33.71 -4.50
CA ARG A 560 7.79 33.49 -4.31
C ARG A 560 7.23 34.30 -3.14
N SER A 561 7.94 34.33 -2.01
CA SER A 561 7.57 35.16 -0.87
C SER A 561 7.58 36.66 -1.20
N LYS A 562 8.57 37.15 -1.97
CA LYS A 562 8.60 38.55 -2.45
C LYS A 562 7.40 38.88 -3.35
N VAL A 563 7.03 37.97 -4.27
CA VAL A 563 5.87 38.13 -5.16
C VAL A 563 4.57 38.16 -4.35
N GLU A 564 4.41 37.25 -3.38
CA GLU A 564 3.20 37.21 -2.56
C GLU A 564 3.07 38.46 -1.68
N LYS A 565 4.17 38.97 -1.12
CA LYS A 565 4.19 40.25 -0.41
C LYS A 565 3.81 41.41 -1.31
N LEU A 566 4.30 41.46 -2.56
CA LEU A 566 3.92 42.51 -3.51
C LEU A 566 2.43 42.43 -3.86
N ARG A 567 1.89 41.21 -4.03
CA ARG A 567 0.46 40.97 -4.27
C ARG A 567 -0.40 41.43 -3.08
N MET A 568 0.03 41.13 -1.85
CA MET A 568 -0.65 41.60 -0.63
C MET A 568 -0.64 43.13 -0.54
N ASN A 569 0.51 43.78 -0.81
CA ASN A 569 0.60 45.25 -0.83
C ASN A 569 -0.29 45.88 -1.91
N TYR A 570 -0.39 45.23 -3.08
CA TYR A 570 -1.27 45.69 -4.16
C TYR A 570 -2.75 45.51 -3.80
N ASN A 571 -3.13 44.39 -3.18
CA ASN A 571 -4.49 44.18 -2.67
C ASN A 571 -4.83 45.19 -1.56
N GLU A 572 -3.89 45.51 -0.68
CA GLU A 572 -4.05 46.53 0.35
C GLU A 572 -4.23 47.93 -0.27
N TYR A 573 -3.47 48.25 -1.33
CA TYR A 573 -3.65 49.47 -2.11
C TYR A 573 -5.06 49.55 -2.73
N LEU A 574 -5.55 48.47 -3.35
CA LEU A 574 -6.92 48.38 -3.89
C LEU A 574 -8.00 48.51 -2.81
N LEU A 575 -7.72 48.07 -1.58
CA LEU A 575 -8.67 48.20 -0.47
C LEU A 575 -8.70 49.63 0.11
N LYS A 576 -7.56 50.34 0.06
CA LYS A 576 -7.42 51.72 0.52
C LYS A 576 -7.94 52.75 -0.48
N HIS A 577 -7.98 52.41 -1.78
CA HIS A 577 -8.34 53.34 -2.85
C HIS A 577 -9.50 52.82 -3.71
N PRO A 578 -10.48 53.68 -4.05
CA PRO A 578 -10.47 55.14 -3.89
C PRO A 578 -10.94 55.60 -2.50
N LYS A 579 -10.11 56.43 -1.84
CA LYS A 579 -10.43 57.04 -0.54
C LYS A 579 -11.39 58.22 -0.75
N VAL A 580 -12.62 58.09 -0.27
CA VAL A 580 -13.62 59.18 -0.32
C VAL A 580 -13.23 60.26 0.70
N ILE A 581 -12.89 61.47 0.24
CA ILE A 581 -12.54 62.59 1.12
C ILE A 581 -13.84 63.24 1.62
N PRO A 582 -14.11 63.27 2.94
CA PRO A 582 -15.31 63.90 3.48
C PRO A 582 -15.23 65.42 3.29
N LEU A 583 -16.15 65.97 2.51
CA LEU A 583 -16.26 67.41 2.19
C LEU A 583 -16.64 68.29 3.39
N ASN A 584 -16.98 67.68 4.54
CA ASN A 584 -17.64 68.35 5.67
C ASN A 584 -16.70 68.98 6.70
N LYS A 585 -15.37 68.88 6.54
CA LYS A 585 -14.39 69.31 7.58
C LYS A 585 -13.57 70.56 7.24
N THR A 586 -13.76 71.17 6.08
CA THR A 586 -12.94 72.32 5.64
C THR A 586 -13.80 73.35 4.94
N SER A 587 -13.98 74.52 5.57
CA SER A 587 -14.77 75.63 5.02
C SER A 587 -14.05 76.40 3.90
N ASP A 588 -12.74 76.18 3.71
CA ASP A 588 -11.92 76.87 2.70
C ASP A 588 -11.80 76.07 1.39
N PRO A 589 -12.30 76.60 0.25
CA PRO A 589 -12.29 75.91 -1.04
C PRO A 589 -10.87 75.61 -1.58
N GLU A 590 -9.90 76.49 -1.31
CA GLU A 590 -8.51 76.32 -1.76
C GLU A 590 -7.79 75.19 -1.03
N LYS A 591 -8.01 75.06 0.29
CA LYS A 591 -7.44 73.97 1.09
C LYS A 591 -8.02 72.62 0.68
N LEU A 592 -9.31 72.56 0.36
CA LEU A 592 -9.97 71.36 -0.14
C LEU A 592 -9.38 70.92 -1.50
N LYS A 593 -9.17 71.87 -2.43
CA LYS A 593 -8.51 71.60 -3.72
C LYS A 593 -7.08 71.07 -3.52
N GLN A 594 -6.30 71.67 -2.61
CA GLN A 594 -4.95 71.21 -2.27
C GLN A 594 -4.96 69.79 -1.66
N GLN A 595 -5.92 69.45 -0.79
CA GLN A 595 -6.05 68.11 -0.21
C GLN A 595 -6.41 67.04 -1.25
N LEU A 596 -7.30 67.36 -2.20
CA LEU A 596 -7.65 66.46 -3.30
C LEU A 596 -6.46 66.21 -4.24
N ILE A 597 -5.69 67.26 -4.56
CA ILE A 597 -4.49 67.16 -5.38
C ILE A 597 -3.44 66.32 -4.65
N ASN A 598 -3.16 66.61 -3.38
CA ASN A 598 -2.18 65.87 -2.58
C ASN A 598 -2.54 64.39 -2.47
N ASN A 599 -3.81 64.04 -2.22
CA ASN A 599 -4.21 62.64 -2.12
C ASN A 599 -4.11 61.90 -3.46
N ARG A 600 -4.38 62.59 -4.59
CA ARG A 600 -4.18 62.02 -5.93
C ARG A 600 -2.70 61.81 -6.24
N VAL A 601 -1.84 62.75 -5.85
CA VAL A 601 -0.39 62.62 -5.99
C VAL A 601 0.15 61.49 -5.12
N GLU A 602 -0.30 61.37 -3.87
CA GLU A 602 0.04 60.24 -2.98
C GLU A 602 -0.38 58.89 -3.59
N GLN A 603 -1.61 58.79 -4.12
CA GLN A 603 -2.10 57.58 -4.80
C GLN A 603 -1.24 57.19 -6.00
N GLN A 604 -0.84 58.18 -6.80
CA GLN A 604 -0.01 57.96 -7.98
C GLN A 604 1.41 57.58 -7.58
N LEU A 605 1.99 58.22 -6.56
CA LEU A 605 3.31 57.90 -6.03
C LEU A 605 3.38 56.48 -5.46
N GLU A 606 2.36 56.05 -4.70
CA GLU A 606 2.28 54.69 -4.18
C GLU A 606 2.16 53.66 -5.32
N LEU A 607 1.39 53.97 -6.37
CA LEU A 607 1.26 53.11 -7.55
C LEU A 607 2.59 53.00 -8.32
N ASP A 608 3.28 54.12 -8.53
CA ASP A 608 4.59 54.17 -9.19
C ASP A 608 5.61 53.33 -8.40
N GLN A 609 5.61 53.43 -7.06
CA GLN A 609 6.48 52.61 -6.20
C GLN A 609 6.16 51.11 -6.30
N LEU A 610 4.89 50.73 -6.39
CA LEU A 610 4.48 49.34 -6.58
C LEU A 610 4.90 48.83 -7.97
N GLN A 611 4.80 49.66 -8.99
CA GLN A 611 5.22 49.36 -10.36
C GLN A 611 6.76 49.21 -10.47
N ASP A 612 7.53 50.06 -9.79
CA ASP A 612 8.99 49.94 -9.68
C ASP A 612 9.41 48.64 -8.97
N ARG A 613 8.70 48.25 -7.91
CA ARG A 613 8.94 46.98 -7.23
C ARG A 613 8.60 45.79 -8.12
N PHE A 614 7.51 45.88 -8.88
CA PHE A 614 7.12 44.87 -9.85
C PHE A 614 8.19 44.65 -10.92
N THR A 615 8.68 45.73 -11.55
CA THR A 615 9.71 45.63 -12.61
C THR A 615 11.03 45.07 -12.07
N ARG A 616 11.43 45.42 -10.85
CA ARG A 616 12.61 44.82 -10.18
C ARG A 616 12.45 43.32 -9.95
N ILE A 617 11.34 42.90 -9.34
CA ILE A 617 11.07 41.47 -9.10
C ILE A 617 10.96 40.70 -10.41
N GLN A 618 10.35 41.29 -11.44
CA GLN A 618 10.30 40.73 -12.79
C GLN A 618 11.72 40.49 -13.34
N SER A 619 12.63 41.46 -13.20
CA SER A 619 14.02 41.30 -13.62
C SER A 619 14.74 40.18 -12.85
N GLU A 620 14.53 40.08 -11.52
CA GLU A 620 15.07 39.00 -10.68
C GLU A 620 14.54 37.62 -11.13
N ILE A 621 13.24 37.52 -11.44
CA ILE A 621 12.62 36.28 -11.95
C ILE A 621 13.26 35.89 -13.29
N THR A 622 13.43 36.84 -14.21
CA THR A 622 14.03 36.55 -15.51
C THR A 622 15.49 36.10 -15.38
N ALA A 623 16.28 36.73 -14.51
CA ALA A 623 17.67 36.34 -14.26
C ALA A 623 17.76 34.92 -13.65
N MET A 624 16.92 34.61 -12.66
CA MET A 624 16.86 33.29 -12.05
C MET A 624 16.45 32.20 -13.06
N LYS A 625 15.49 32.50 -13.94
CA LYS A 625 15.03 31.57 -14.98
C LYS A 625 16.13 31.27 -16.02
N ILE A 626 17.04 32.22 -16.27
CA ILE A 626 18.20 32.02 -17.14
C ILE A 626 19.24 31.15 -16.44
N GLN A 627 19.49 31.38 -15.14
CA GLN A 627 20.47 30.64 -14.35
C GLN A 627 20.03 29.19 -14.04
N SER A 628 18.73 28.93 -13.94
CA SER A 628 18.21 27.59 -13.66
C SER A 628 18.41 26.61 -14.81
N VAL A 629 18.66 27.09 -16.02
CA VAL A 629 18.90 26.26 -17.21
C VAL A 629 20.36 26.35 -17.61
N SER A 630 21.10 25.25 -17.47
CA SER A 630 22.52 25.18 -17.81
C SER A 630 22.75 25.51 -19.28
N GLY A 631 23.65 26.46 -19.56
CA GLY A 631 24.05 26.82 -20.93
C GLY A 631 23.17 27.88 -21.61
N CYS A 632 22.19 28.47 -20.91
CA CYS A 632 21.31 29.52 -21.47
C CYS A 632 21.79 30.96 -21.21
N GLN A 633 22.91 31.13 -20.50
CA GLN A 633 23.51 32.43 -20.16
C GLN A 633 24.65 32.77 -21.13
N ALA A 634 24.68 34.01 -21.62
CA ALA A 634 25.82 34.53 -22.36
C ALA A 634 27.02 34.73 -21.43
N ASN A 635 28.23 34.36 -21.87
CA ASN A 635 29.45 34.59 -21.09
C ASN A 635 29.73 36.10 -20.98
N SER A 636 29.45 36.68 -19.82
CA SER A 636 29.67 38.10 -19.52
C SER A 636 30.01 38.34 -18.05
N ASP A 637 30.91 39.29 -17.78
CA ASP A 637 31.44 39.53 -16.44
C ASP A 637 30.54 40.41 -15.54
N PHE A 638 29.67 41.24 -16.14
CA PHE A 638 28.93 42.29 -15.42
C PHE A 638 27.46 41.95 -15.09
N GLY A 639 26.92 40.86 -15.61
CA GLY A 639 25.50 40.54 -15.42
C GLY A 639 25.06 39.22 -16.06
N VAL A 640 23.78 38.90 -15.87
CA VAL A 640 23.13 37.72 -16.44
C VAL A 640 22.36 38.15 -17.67
N PHE A 641 22.84 37.77 -18.84
CA PHE A 641 22.17 38.04 -20.10
C PHE A 641 21.74 36.73 -20.77
N PRO A 642 20.51 36.64 -21.29
CA PRO A 642 20.06 35.47 -22.03
C PRO A 642 20.77 35.39 -23.38
N ILE A 643 21.08 34.18 -23.83
CA ILE A 643 21.48 33.92 -25.22
C ILE A 643 20.31 34.28 -26.16
N PRO A 644 20.56 34.69 -27.42
CA PRO A 644 19.50 35.05 -28.37
C PRO A 644 18.37 34.02 -28.50
N ASP A 645 18.69 32.72 -28.41
CA ASP A 645 17.68 31.66 -28.46
C ASP A 645 16.83 31.60 -27.19
N MET A 646 17.46 31.75 -26.01
CA MET A 646 16.73 31.87 -24.75
C MET A 646 15.81 33.09 -24.74
N LYS A 647 16.27 34.21 -25.29
CA LYS A 647 15.46 35.43 -25.44
C LYS A 647 14.24 35.18 -26.32
N LYS A 648 14.39 34.49 -27.46
CA LYS A 648 13.25 34.11 -28.32
C LYS A 648 12.25 33.21 -27.61
N THR A 649 12.70 32.27 -26.76
CA THR A 649 11.81 31.43 -25.95
C THR A 649 11.18 32.14 -24.75
N LEU A 650 11.75 33.26 -24.29
CA LEU A 650 11.14 34.09 -23.25
C LEU A 650 10.08 35.04 -23.83
N GLU A 651 10.28 35.52 -25.06
CA GLU A 651 9.35 36.41 -25.78
C GLU A 651 8.20 35.67 -26.44
N LYS A 652 8.43 34.44 -26.90
CA LYS A 652 7.35 33.56 -27.37
C LYS A 652 6.70 32.92 -26.15
N ASP A 653 5.43 33.22 -25.90
CA ASP A 653 4.62 32.40 -25.01
C ASP A 653 4.80 30.94 -25.38
N GLN A 654 4.86 30.05 -24.38
CA GLN A 654 5.05 28.60 -24.54
C GLN A 654 3.88 27.90 -25.29
N GLN A 655 3.17 28.62 -26.15
CA GLN A 655 2.12 28.10 -26.99
C GLN A 655 2.76 27.31 -28.14
N SER A 656 2.39 26.04 -28.20
CA SER A 656 2.69 25.14 -29.32
C SER A 656 2.24 25.78 -30.64
N VAL A 657 3.14 25.88 -31.61
CA VAL A 657 2.80 26.35 -32.96
C VAL A 657 1.97 25.27 -33.66
N VAL A 658 0.77 25.63 -34.13
CA VAL A 658 -0.08 24.72 -34.90
C VAL A 658 0.54 24.52 -36.28
N MET A 659 1.05 23.32 -36.54
CA MET A 659 1.74 22.98 -37.80
C MET A 659 0.80 22.38 -38.86
N GLY A 660 -0.36 21.85 -38.48
CA GLY A 660 -1.32 21.25 -39.40
C GLY A 660 -2.40 20.43 -38.68
N GLU A 661 -3.35 19.92 -39.46
CA GLU A 661 -4.47 19.07 -39.00
C GLU A 661 -4.42 17.73 -39.74
N VAL A 662 -4.66 16.63 -39.03
CA VAL A 662 -4.73 15.28 -39.61
C VAL A 662 -6.14 14.75 -39.43
N ILE A 663 -6.85 14.57 -40.54
CA ILE A 663 -8.22 14.04 -40.53
C ILE A 663 -8.15 12.52 -40.65
N LEU A 664 -8.66 11.83 -39.63
CA LEU A 664 -8.78 10.37 -39.64
C LEU A 664 -10.16 9.95 -40.19
N PRO A 665 -10.21 8.98 -41.13
CA PRO A 665 -11.48 8.55 -41.71
C PRO A 665 -12.36 7.87 -40.64
N ARG A 666 -13.61 8.32 -40.50
CA ARG A 666 -14.59 7.76 -39.57
C ARG A 666 -15.47 6.71 -40.24
N VAL A 667 -15.80 5.66 -39.49
CA VAL A 667 -16.80 4.65 -39.90
C VAL A 667 -18.19 5.25 -39.69
N PRO A 668 -19.13 5.12 -40.65
CA PRO A 668 -20.49 5.66 -40.48
C PRO A 668 -21.22 4.94 -39.34
N GLY A 669 -21.61 5.70 -38.30
CA GLY A 669 -22.34 5.19 -37.11
C GLY A 669 -21.75 5.59 -35.75
N ASP A 670 -20.59 6.26 -35.73
CA ASP A 670 -19.93 6.68 -34.48
C ASP A 670 -20.50 8.02 -33.96
N THR A 671 -21.14 8.01 -32.79
CA THR A 671 -21.83 9.16 -32.19
C THR A 671 -20.91 10.09 -31.38
N PHE A 672 -19.58 9.94 -31.49
CA PHE A 672 -18.64 10.86 -30.85
C PHE A 672 -18.62 12.22 -31.54
N THR A 673 -18.87 13.28 -30.76
CA THR A 673 -18.72 14.68 -31.13
C THR A 673 -17.33 14.96 -31.73
N PRO A 674 -17.15 16.05 -32.50
CA PRO A 674 -15.87 16.34 -33.15
C PRO A 674 -14.82 16.76 -32.10
N ASP A 675 -14.19 15.78 -31.46
CA ASP A 675 -13.08 16.03 -30.54
C ASP A 675 -11.84 16.38 -31.36
N ILE A 676 -11.60 17.68 -31.52
CA ILE A 676 -10.30 18.20 -31.96
C ILE A 676 -9.30 17.89 -30.85
N VAL A 677 -8.43 16.89 -31.07
CA VAL A 677 -7.38 16.55 -30.12
C VAL A 677 -6.13 17.36 -30.45
N HIS A 678 -5.77 18.30 -29.58
CA HIS A 678 -4.52 19.05 -29.70
C HIS A 678 -3.31 18.17 -29.32
N LEU A 679 -2.61 17.67 -30.34
CA LEU A 679 -1.40 16.87 -30.19
C LEU A 679 -0.14 17.75 -30.17
N ASN A 680 0.48 17.87 -28.99
CA ASN A 680 1.76 18.54 -28.82
C ASN A 680 2.92 17.56 -29.07
N LEU A 681 3.52 17.64 -30.25
CA LEU A 681 4.63 16.79 -30.66
C LEU A 681 5.97 17.54 -30.59
N ASN A 682 7.02 16.85 -30.14
CA ASN A 682 8.38 17.33 -30.34
C ASN A 682 8.78 17.18 -31.82
N PHE A 683 9.83 17.89 -32.24
CA PHE A 683 10.26 17.90 -33.65
C PHE A 683 10.59 16.50 -34.20
N ASP A 684 11.18 15.63 -33.38
CA ASP A 684 11.53 14.26 -33.79
C ASP A 684 10.30 13.39 -33.99
N SER A 685 9.31 13.47 -33.09
CA SER A 685 8.03 12.74 -33.21
C SER A 685 7.22 13.27 -34.38
N TYR A 686 7.24 14.59 -34.62
CA TYR A 686 6.62 15.19 -35.80
C TYR A 686 7.26 14.65 -37.10
N ASN A 687 8.59 14.62 -37.20
CA ASN A 687 9.27 14.07 -38.37
C ASN A 687 9.01 12.58 -38.57
N TYR A 688 8.93 11.81 -37.47
CA TYR A 688 8.56 10.40 -37.52
C TYR A 688 7.12 10.20 -38.03
N LEU A 689 6.18 10.97 -37.49
CA LEU A 689 4.78 10.94 -37.92
C LEU A 689 4.63 11.38 -39.37
N ARG A 690 5.33 12.45 -39.78
CA ARG A 690 5.38 12.91 -41.17
C ARG A 690 5.88 11.81 -42.10
N LYS A 691 7.01 11.17 -41.80
CA LYS A 691 7.54 10.06 -42.62
C LYS A 691 6.55 8.90 -42.73
N LYS A 692 5.87 8.57 -41.63
CA LYS A 692 4.84 7.52 -41.64
C LYS A 692 3.61 7.89 -42.47
N LEU A 693 3.15 9.13 -42.38
CA LEU A 693 2.05 9.62 -43.20
C LEU A 693 2.44 9.68 -44.68
N GLU A 694 3.67 10.09 -45.00
CA GLU A 694 4.20 10.02 -46.38
C GLU A 694 4.18 8.57 -46.88
N THR A 695 4.64 7.59 -46.10
CA THR A 695 4.56 6.16 -46.51
C THR A 695 3.13 5.64 -46.68
N LEU A 696 2.17 6.16 -45.91
CA LEU A 696 0.75 5.79 -46.00
C LEU A 696 0.04 6.48 -47.17
N SER A 697 0.55 7.60 -47.66
CA SER A 697 0.00 8.31 -48.83
C SER A 697 0.43 7.72 -50.17
N TYR A 698 1.48 6.90 -50.19
CA TYR A 698 1.99 6.20 -51.39
C TYR A 698 1.54 4.74 -51.48
N ALA A 699 0.81 4.24 -50.47
CA ALA A 699 0.14 2.94 -50.44
C ALA A 699 -1.36 3.15 -50.65
#